data_AF-A0A1I5PEV9-F1
#
_entry.id   AF-A0A1I5PEV9-F1
#
_cell.length_a   1.000
_cell.length_b   1.000
_cell.length_c   1.000
_cell.angle_alpha   90.00
_cell.angle_beta   90.00
_cell.angle_gamma   90.00
#
_symmetry.space_group_name_H-M   'P 1'
#
loop_
_entity.id
_entity.type
_entity.pdbx_description
1 polymer ?
#
loop_
_entity_poly.entity_id
_entity_poly.type
_entity_poly.pdbx_seq_one_letter_code
_entity_poly.pdbx_strand_id
1 'polypeptide(L)'
;MPKAPLAYTQQSPWREQAPREPNLVERGIAAGKAWLFGGNTVLRVGVVLLFLGLAFLLRYATEGVEVPVELRYMGVAASALALLGLGWWLRRRNRNYALVLQGTGIAVLYLTVFAAMRLHPLLDPGLALGLLVAVTLFSAILAVQQNALGLAAAAALGGFAAPILTSTGSGNHVALFSYFALLNAGIFAIAWFKAWRLLNLIGFVGTFGIGFAWGLRSYTPELLASTQPFLILFFLMYVAIGLLFARRTLRDAADAPEARDELLRWSLRRGDYVDATTLFGPPLIGFGLQVALVRHIEFAAAFSALGLGLFYLLLARVLKARAGERARLLVEICLALGVVFASLAIPLGLDARWTAAAWAVEGAGIYWLGLRQGRPLARAFALLLQVGAALAFLSGLDLGYASLLDGSPLGALMLGVALLFSYWQLRREPEAGSAWERRLLPWLGIAGLAFLYLIAPLLFEAPGTAIAWALVGLATLLVGLRIAAPSFVYSAFAIQLLGGLLFLGQMALDSLFGRGGFSAGWFGLLAASMVGLGLIAGMLLAARDPQIRENRRLLGALSMVMLVGLMFINLAVLFVLPWVAAAAVWGGTGLLILWLALYLQQRAAFLFSLALQVFAGLAFLAAGPLLLSGISGEGLSPLAHTGFWTPAVLGLAAQIGAWRLQGLARSGRDTGIDGVSLQRLGQLLLAWGAGWWALALASEVLRFVSDNMQASVLLILAALSALIWMLLALRTRWRELALLCSLLAPVAGLILIHAWHPFYHPAANFGWLGWVVVIAAHLLVLRRLHELLPSMAASVAHVLGCWLLIGVLALELRYLMLSLADHYNAWRWLGWALLPTAYLWVMAQARRLPWPVAGFEREYRLWAAAPLAALMLAWFWLANASSAGDSDPLPYLPLFNPLELGLLLCLGALFVWARNALPRFGLAPVRVLPVVQAVAGLSLFALLTVMVMRTAHHWGGVLWQSAALFDSMLVQAGLSIVWTLIALALMLFGHLRIRRELWLVGAALIALVVAKLFFVELGNRGGLERIVSFIGVGVLLLVVGYFAPLPPRKAEKSAAADEQESAV
;
A
#
# COMPACT_ATOMS: atom_id res chain seq x y z
N MET A 1 69.32 25.02 2.18
CA MET A 1 68.85 23.62 2.09
C MET A 1 68.37 23.24 3.49
N PRO A 2 67.15 22.70 3.74
CA PRO A 2 66.34 21.80 2.91
C PRO A 2 64.80 22.10 2.85
N LYS A 3 64.11 21.35 1.98
CA LYS A 3 62.66 20.98 1.94
C LYS A 3 61.58 22.09 2.02
N ALA A 4 61.11 22.50 0.83
CA ALA A 4 59.75 23.04 0.68
C ALA A 4 58.71 21.90 0.88
N PRO A 5 57.62 22.15 1.63
CA PRO A 5 56.59 21.16 1.94
C PRO A 5 55.62 20.92 0.76
N LEU A 6 55.12 19.69 0.71
CA LEU A 6 54.09 19.19 -0.19
C LEU A 6 52.81 20.03 -0.10
N ALA A 7 52.41 20.68 -1.20
CA ALA A 7 51.06 21.18 -1.39
C ALA A 7 50.25 20.15 -2.20
N TYR A 8 49.28 19.56 -1.53
CA TYR A 8 48.31 18.60 -2.06
C TYR A 8 47.36 19.33 -3.02
N THR A 9 47.45 19.11 -4.34
CA THR A 9 46.37 19.51 -5.26
C THR A 9 45.29 18.43 -5.20
N GLN A 10 44.26 18.69 -4.39
CA GLN A 10 43.01 17.96 -4.39
C GLN A 10 42.42 17.95 -5.82
N GLN A 11 42.26 16.77 -6.40
CA GLN A 11 41.35 16.57 -7.53
C GLN A 11 39.92 16.70 -6.99
N SER A 12 39.26 17.82 -7.30
CA SER A 12 37.81 17.97 -7.14
C SER A 12 37.10 16.96 -8.07
N PRO A 13 36.14 16.14 -7.60
CA PRO A 13 35.47 15.14 -8.43
C PRO A 13 34.35 15.74 -9.31
N TRP A 14 34.20 17.06 -9.37
CA TRP A 14 33.11 17.71 -10.10
C TRP A 14 33.68 18.58 -11.23
N ARG A 15 33.62 18.06 -12.46
CA ARG A 15 33.70 18.89 -13.67
C ARG A 15 32.44 19.75 -13.73
N GLU A 16 32.59 21.08 -13.72
CA GLU A 16 31.50 22.00 -14.05
C GLU A 16 30.97 21.69 -15.45
N GLN A 17 29.69 21.36 -15.55
CA GLN A 17 28.97 21.27 -16.82
C GLN A 17 28.55 22.69 -17.22
N ALA A 18 28.84 23.08 -18.47
CA ALA A 18 28.41 24.37 -19.03
C ALA A 18 26.88 24.57 -18.93
N PRO A 19 26.38 25.80 -18.75
CA PRO A 19 24.95 26.06 -18.54
C PRO A 19 24.12 25.72 -19.78
N ARG A 20 22.96 25.10 -19.57
CA ARG A 20 21.99 24.76 -20.63
C ARG A 20 21.31 26.02 -21.16
N GLU A 21 21.23 26.17 -22.48
CA GLU A 21 20.48 27.25 -23.13
C GLU A 21 18.97 27.16 -22.83
N PRO A 22 18.27 28.31 -22.71
CA PRO A 22 16.85 28.35 -22.41
C PRO A 22 16.00 27.94 -23.62
N ASN A 23 14.98 27.12 -23.35
CA ASN A 23 14.13 26.49 -24.35
C ASN A 23 13.18 27.50 -25.02
N LEU A 24 12.77 27.18 -26.25
CA LEU A 24 11.95 28.05 -27.13
C LEU A 24 10.64 28.54 -26.52
N VAL A 25 10.09 27.80 -25.54
CA VAL A 25 8.83 28.13 -24.84
C VAL A 25 8.98 29.37 -23.95
N GLU A 26 10.15 29.58 -23.33
CA GLU A 26 10.35 30.67 -22.36
C GLU A 26 10.47 32.04 -23.04
N ARG A 27 11.02 32.09 -24.27
CA ARG A 27 11.16 33.34 -25.04
C ARG A 27 9.81 33.86 -25.57
N GLY A 28 8.89 32.96 -25.90
CA GLY A 28 7.54 33.33 -26.37
C GLY A 28 6.70 34.01 -25.29
N ILE A 29 6.87 33.60 -24.03
CA ILE A 29 6.07 34.11 -22.89
C ILE A 29 6.44 35.57 -22.55
N ALA A 30 7.71 35.95 -22.73
CA ALA A 30 8.20 37.29 -22.40
C ALA A 30 7.65 38.38 -23.35
N ALA A 31 7.58 38.09 -24.65
CA ALA A 31 7.09 39.02 -25.67
C ALA A 31 5.59 39.32 -25.52
N GLY A 32 4.79 38.31 -25.15
CA GLY A 32 3.35 38.48 -24.92
C GLY A 32 3.01 39.40 -23.73
N LYS A 33 3.87 39.42 -22.71
CA LYS A 33 3.68 40.28 -21.52
C LYS A 33 3.86 41.76 -21.81
N ALA A 34 4.79 42.14 -22.69
CA ALA A 34 5.10 43.54 -22.97
C ALA A 34 3.99 44.27 -23.73
N TRP A 35 3.27 43.54 -24.59
CA TRP A 35 2.20 44.10 -25.41
C TRP A 35 0.90 44.37 -24.61
N LEU A 36 0.60 43.52 -23.63
CA LEU A 36 -0.67 43.57 -22.87
C LEU A 36 -0.77 44.70 -21.84
N PHE A 37 0.35 45.22 -21.31
CA PHE A 37 0.36 46.12 -20.14
C PHE A 37 0.86 47.56 -20.43
N GLY A 38 0.87 48.00 -21.70
CA GLY A 38 1.36 49.33 -22.12
C GLY A 38 0.40 50.52 -21.86
N GLY A 39 0.95 51.75 -21.82
CA GLY A 39 0.36 52.96 -21.20
C GLY A 39 -0.84 53.65 -21.85
N ASN A 40 -1.52 53.07 -22.84
CA ASN A 40 -2.72 53.69 -23.44
C ASN A 40 -3.83 52.68 -23.75
N THR A 41 -3.89 51.61 -22.96
CA THR A 41 -4.75 50.43 -23.19
C THR A 41 -6.24 50.72 -23.02
N VAL A 42 -6.63 51.56 -22.05
CA VAL A 42 -8.06 51.83 -21.77
C VAL A 42 -8.76 52.56 -22.93
N LEU A 43 -8.11 53.58 -23.50
CA LEU A 43 -8.62 54.30 -24.68
C LEU A 43 -8.70 53.39 -25.92
N ARG A 44 -7.68 52.55 -26.13
CA ARG A 44 -7.61 51.61 -27.28
C ARG A 44 -8.68 50.53 -27.20
N VAL A 45 -8.95 50.01 -26.00
CA VAL A 45 -10.02 49.03 -25.78
C VAL A 45 -11.41 49.63 -26.01
N GLY A 46 -11.62 50.90 -25.63
CA GLY A 46 -12.86 51.63 -25.94
C GLY A 46 -13.15 51.75 -27.44
N VAL A 47 -12.11 51.98 -28.26
CA VAL A 47 -12.22 52.04 -29.73
C VAL A 47 -12.43 50.66 -30.36
N VAL A 48 -11.76 49.61 -29.83
CA VAL A 48 -11.88 48.23 -30.33
C VAL A 48 -13.26 47.64 -30.07
N LEU A 49 -13.88 47.92 -28.91
CA LEU A 49 -15.27 47.48 -28.66
C LEU A 49 -16.26 48.09 -29.66
N LEU A 50 -16.07 49.37 -29.99
CA LEU A 50 -16.87 50.09 -30.96
C LEU A 50 -16.70 49.49 -32.38
N PHE A 51 -15.48 49.05 -32.72
CA PHE A 51 -15.14 48.36 -33.97
C PHE A 51 -15.66 46.91 -34.05
N LEU A 52 -15.64 46.14 -32.95
CA LEU A 52 -16.12 44.76 -32.97
C LEU A 52 -17.64 44.66 -33.06
N GLY A 53 -18.38 45.64 -32.55
CA GLY A 53 -19.81 45.81 -32.86
C GLY A 53 -20.07 45.89 -34.37
N LEU A 54 -19.10 46.40 -35.14
CA LEU A 54 -19.12 46.45 -36.60
C LEU A 54 -18.71 45.13 -37.28
N ALA A 55 -17.81 44.33 -36.69
CA ALA A 55 -17.26 43.12 -37.32
C ALA A 55 -18.18 41.88 -37.21
N PHE A 56 -19.00 41.78 -36.17
CA PHE A 56 -20.03 40.72 -36.09
C PHE A 56 -21.09 40.82 -37.19
N LEU A 57 -21.23 42.01 -37.77
CA LEU A 57 -22.01 42.25 -38.98
C LEU A 57 -21.46 41.48 -40.19
N LEU A 58 -20.14 41.23 -40.23
CA LEU A 58 -19.42 40.72 -41.39
C LEU A 58 -19.26 39.18 -41.38
N ARG A 59 -19.08 38.56 -40.21
CA ARG A 59 -18.89 37.11 -40.04
C ARG A 59 -20.11 36.27 -40.41
N TYR A 60 -21.29 36.88 -40.51
CA TYR A 60 -22.50 36.21 -41.00
C TYR A 60 -22.37 35.66 -42.44
N ALA A 61 -21.23 35.83 -43.14
CA ALA A 61 -21.13 35.69 -44.59
C ALA A 61 -20.36 34.48 -45.22
N THR A 62 -19.55 33.61 -44.55
CA THR A 62 -18.54 32.76 -45.31
C THR A 62 -18.02 31.38 -44.73
N GLU A 63 -18.56 30.15 -44.96
CA GLU A 63 -17.98 28.83 -44.47
C GLU A 63 -18.05 27.57 -45.47
N GLY A 64 -16.95 26.77 -45.77
CA GLY A 64 -16.89 25.34 -46.36
C GLY A 64 -15.61 24.72 -47.17
N VAL A 65 -15.15 23.38 -47.02
CA VAL A 65 -14.42 22.31 -47.95
C VAL A 65 -13.18 21.32 -47.46
N GLU A 66 -12.93 19.96 -47.88
CA GLU A 66 -11.87 18.80 -47.49
C GLU A 66 -11.34 17.56 -48.49
N VAL A 67 -10.44 16.50 -48.16
CA VAL A 67 -9.62 15.39 -49.00
C VAL A 67 -9.40 13.82 -48.49
N PRO A 68 -9.10 12.70 -49.31
CA PRO A 68 -9.08 11.17 -49.02
C PRO A 68 -7.80 10.26 -48.65
N VAL A 69 -7.91 8.88 -48.49
CA VAL A 69 -7.02 7.93 -47.69
C VAL A 69 -6.03 6.94 -48.40
N GLU A 70 -6.33 6.33 -49.54
CA GLU A 70 -5.51 5.25 -50.17
C GLU A 70 -4.10 5.73 -50.57
N LEU A 71 -4.01 7.00 -50.92
CA LEU A 71 -2.76 7.72 -51.22
C LEU A 71 -1.78 7.73 -50.03
N ARG A 72 -2.24 7.41 -48.82
CA ARG A 72 -1.42 7.43 -47.60
C ARG A 72 -0.58 6.17 -47.43
N TYR A 73 -1.10 4.96 -47.68
CA TYR A 73 -0.35 3.69 -47.49
C TYR A 73 0.68 3.44 -48.59
N MET A 74 0.36 3.84 -49.82
CA MET A 74 1.31 3.81 -50.94
C MET A 74 2.54 4.69 -50.66
N GLY A 75 2.33 5.87 -50.05
CA GLY A 75 3.43 6.75 -49.64
C GLY A 75 4.36 6.12 -48.58
N VAL A 76 3.81 5.35 -47.64
CA VAL A 76 4.60 4.72 -46.57
C VAL A 76 5.42 3.54 -47.10
N ALA A 77 4.84 2.66 -47.92
CA ALA A 77 5.56 1.52 -48.50
C ALA A 77 6.72 1.99 -49.42
N ALA A 78 6.49 3.04 -50.22
CA ALA A 78 7.52 3.65 -51.06
C ALA A 78 8.70 4.21 -50.23
N SER A 79 8.39 4.82 -49.07
CA SER A 79 9.42 5.32 -48.16
C SER A 79 10.30 4.21 -47.56
N ALA A 80 9.73 3.03 -47.25
CA ALA A 80 10.45 1.91 -46.65
C ALA A 80 11.47 1.27 -47.61
N LEU A 81 11.09 1.09 -48.88
CA LEU A 81 11.97 0.58 -49.92
C LEU A 81 13.10 1.57 -50.24
N ALA A 82 12.81 2.87 -50.20
CA ALA A 82 13.83 3.91 -50.36
C ALA A 82 14.90 3.84 -49.25
N LEU A 83 14.51 3.56 -47.99
CA LEU A 83 15.45 3.39 -46.87
C LEU A 83 16.39 2.19 -47.05
N LEU A 84 15.88 1.06 -47.56
CA LEU A 84 16.71 -0.12 -47.87
C LEU A 84 17.71 0.16 -49.00
N GLY A 85 17.26 0.82 -50.07
CA GLY A 85 18.12 1.21 -51.20
C GLY A 85 19.22 2.19 -50.79
N LEU A 86 18.86 3.20 -49.98
CA LEU A 86 19.82 4.15 -49.39
C LEU A 86 20.80 3.41 -48.47
N GLY A 87 20.31 2.54 -47.60
CA GLY A 87 21.16 1.72 -46.73
C GLY A 87 22.15 0.83 -47.50
N TRP A 88 21.75 0.26 -48.65
CA TRP A 88 22.65 -0.53 -49.51
C TRP A 88 23.72 0.32 -50.18
N TRP A 89 23.37 1.53 -50.64
CA TRP A 89 24.29 2.47 -51.26
C TRP A 89 25.32 3.03 -50.26
N LEU A 90 24.86 3.41 -49.06
CA LEU A 90 25.72 3.95 -48.00
C LEU A 90 26.66 2.92 -47.36
N ARG A 91 26.53 1.61 -47.64
CA ARG A 91 27.32 0.54 -47.01
C ARG A 91 28.84 0.69 -47.22
N ARG A 92 29.26 1.30 -48.33
CA ARG A 92 30.68 1.53 -48.64
C ARG A 92 31.24 2.80 -48.00
N ARG A 93 30.37 3.72 -47.53
CA ARG A 93 30.74 5.05 -47.03
C ARG A 93 30.61 5.18 -45.51
N ASN A 94 29.55 4.63 -44.91
CA ASN A 94 29.37 4.57 -43.46
C ASN A 94 28.62 3.30 -43.06
N ARG A 95 29.39 2.27 -42.67
CA ARG A 95 28.87 0.91 -42.42
C ARG A 95 27.85 0.85 -41.27
N ASN A 96 28.04 1.63 -40.22
CA ASN A 96 27.13 1.62 -39.07
C ASN A 96 25.79 2.30 -39.40
N TYR A 97 25.84 3.44 -40.09
CA TYR A 97 24.62 4.15 -40.50
C TYR A 97 23.82 3.34 -41.55
N ALA A 98 24.53 2.67 -42.47
CA ALA A 98 23.93 1.76 -43.45
C ALA A 98 23.18 0.59 -42.80
N LEU A 99 23.74 -0.04 -41.77
CA LEU A 99 23.09 -1.15 -41.05
C LEU A 99 21.83 -0.71 -40.29
N VAL A 100 21.81 0.52 -39.75
CA VAL A 100 20.62 1.08 -39.09
C VAL A 100 19.52 1.36 -40.11
N LEU A 101 19.84 2.03 -41.22
CA LEU A 101 18.89 2.29 -42.32
C LEU A 101 18.29 0.99 -42.90
N GLN A 102 19.13 -0.03 -43.10
CA GLN A 102 18.66 -1.34 -43.57
C GLN A 102 17.78 -2.04 -42.53
N GLY A 103 18.16 -2.02 -41.24
CA GLY A 103 17.35 -2.57 -40.16
C GLY A 103 15.98 -1.87 -40.03
N THR A 104 15.95 -0.54 -40.12
CA THR A 104 14.70 0.26 -40.10
C THR A 104 13.83 -0.04 -41.30
N GLY A 105 14.39 -0.12 -42.52
CA GLY A 105 13.64 -0.48 -43.71
C GLY A 105 13.00 -1.87 -43.61
N ILE A 106 13.72 -2.87 -43.07
CA ILE A 106 13.19 -4.22 -42.85
C ILE A 106 12.05 -4.20 -41.83
N ALA A 107 12.18 -3.44 -40.74
CA ALA A 107 11.13 -3.32 -39.72
C ALA A 107 9.86 -2.61 -40.25
N VAL A 108 10.02 -1.53 -41.01
CA VAL A 108 8.88 -0.80 -41.61
C VAL A 108 8.16 -1.68 -42.65
N LEU A 109 8.88 -2.49 -43.42
CA LEU A 109 8.24 -3.46 -44.33
C LEU A 109 7.45 -4.54 -43.56
N TYR A 110 8.01 -5.10 -42.48
CA TYR A 110 7.30 -6.04 -41.61
C TYR A 110 5.99 -5.45 -41.06
N LEU A 111 6.04 -4.21 -40.57
CA LEU A 111 4.87 -3.51 -40.02
C LEU A 111 3.86 -3.10 -41.10
N THR A 112 4.32 -2.70 -42.28
CA THR A 112 3.45 -2.30 -43.38
C THR A 112 2.67 -3.49 -43.93
N VAL A 113 3.33 -4.65 -44.10
CA VAL A 113 2.66 -5.91 -44.51
C VAL A 113 1.65 -6.35 -43.44
N PHE A 114 2.00 -6.23 -42.16
CA PHE A 114 1.07 -6.52 -41.07
C PHE A 114 -0.13 -5.56 -41.04
N ALA A 115 0.09 -4.25 -41.10
CA ALA A 115 -0.96 -3.22 -41.05
C ALA A 115 -1.90 -3.30 -42.27
N ALA A 116 -1.34 -3.54 -43.45
CA ALA A 116 -2.12 -3.74 -44.67
C ALA A 116 -2.98 -5.02 -44.59
N MET A 117 -2.50 -6.10 -43.97
CA MET A 117 -3.29 -7.33 -43.77
C MET A 117 -4.36 -7.19 -42.66
N ARG A 118 -4.02 -6.56 -41.53
CA ARG A 118 -4.86 -6.58 -40.30
C ARG A 118 -5.70 -5.32 -40.05
N LEU A 119 -5.28 -4.12 -40.49
CA LEU A 119 -5.93 -2.85 -40.14
C LEU A 119 -6.81 -2.26 -41.25
N HIS A 120 -6.40 -2.36 -42.53
CA HIS A 120 -7.15 -1.83 -43.67
C HIS A 120 -7.46 -2.88 -44.74
N PRO A 121 -7.71 -4.15 -44.35
CA PRO A 121 -7.70 -5.40 -45.14
C PRO A 121 -7.32 -5.28 -46.63
N LEU A 122 -6.11 -4.79 -46.92
CA LEU A 122 -5.57 -4.62 -48.26
C LEU A 122 -4.83 -5.88 -48.78
N LEU A 123 -4.43 -6.82 -47.90
CA LEU A 123 -3.61 -8.01 -48.23
C LEU A 123 -4.12 -9.32 -47.61
N ASP A 124 -4.00 -10.43 -48.35
CA ASP A 124 -4.34 -11.81 -47.93
C ASP A 124 -3.24 -12.49 -47.06
N PRO A 125 -3.58 -13.35 -46.08
CA PRO A 125 -2.61 -14.01 -45.18
C PRO A 125 -1.56 -14.91 -45.86
N GLY A 126 -1.91 -15.59 -46.97
CA GLY A 126 -0.96 -16.41 -47.71
C GLY A 126 0.12 -15.57 -48.40
N LEU A 127 -0.31 -14.45 -48.99
CA LEU A 127 0.58 -13.46 -49.60
C LEU A 127 1.42 -12.75 -48.53
N ALA A 128 0.85 -12.45 -47.37
CA ALA A 128 1.59 -11.87 -46.24
C ALA A 128 2.68 -12.81 -45.73
N LEU A 129 2.39 -14.11 -45.52
CA LEU A 129 3.40 -15.10 -45.10
C LEU A 129 4.52 -15.23 -46.14
N GLY A 130 4.18 -15.27 -47.43
CA GLY A 130 5.15 -15.29 -48.52
C GLY A 130 6.08 -14.06 -48.51
N LEU A 131 5.51 -12.87 -48.33
CA LEU A 131 6.27 -11.62 -48.22
C LEU A 131 7.16 -11.59 -46.97
N LEU A 132 6.67 -12.06 -45.82
CA LEU A 132 7.48 -12.12 -44.60
C LEU A 132 8.65 -13.09 -44.75
N VAL A 133 8.45 -14.30 -45.31
CA VAL A 133 9.53 -15.26 -45.59
C VAL A 133 10.58 -14.67 -46.55
N ALA A 134 10.14 -13.97 -47.60
CA ALA A 134 11.03 -13.28 -48.52
C ALA A 134 11.87 -12.20 -47.82
N VAL A 135 11.26 -11.39 -46.95
CA VAL A 135 11.95 -10.38 -46.14
C VAL A 135 12.96 -11.03 -45.17
N THR A 136 12.63 -12.16 -44.55
CA THR A 136 13.52 -12.88 -43.63
C THR A 136 14.73 -13.50 -44.33
N LEU A 137 14.51 -14.16 -45.47
CA LEU A 137 15.59 -14.71 -46.29
C LEU A 137 16.51 -13.60 -46.82
N PHE A 138 15.93 -12.50 -47.31
CA PHE A 138 16.69 -11.34 -47.76
C PHE A 138 17.50 -10.72 -46.62
N SER A 139 16.93 -10.60 -45.42
CA SER A 139 17.63 -10.13 -44.21
C SER A 139 18.78 -11.06 -43.79
N ALA A 140 18.58 -12.38 -43.82
CA ALA A 140 19.62 -13.36 -43.50
C ALA A 140 20.79 -13.32 -44.50
N ILE A 141 20.49 -13.18 -45.81
CA ILE A 141 21.51 -13.03 -46.86
C ILE A 141 22.30 -11.73 -46.65
N LEU A 142 21.62 -10.61 -46.38
CA LEU A 142 22.28 -9.34 -46.05
C LEU A 142 23.16 -9.44 -44.81
N ALA A 143 22.73 -10.18 -43.78
CA ALA A 143 23.46 -10.36 -42.54
C ALA A 143 24.75 -11.19 -42.72
N VAL A 144 24.69 -12.27 -43.51
CA VAL A 144 25.86 -13.11 -43.83
C VAL A 144 26.84 -12.34 -44.70
N GLN A 145 26.37 -11.67 -45.76
CA GLN A 145 27.22 -10.89 -46.67
C GLN A 145 27.90 -9.70 -45.97
N GLN A 146 27.23 -9.07 -45.00
CA GLN A 146 27.78 -7.92 -44.27
C GLN A 146 28.42 -8.30 -42.93
N ASN A 147 28.51 -9.60 -42.60
CA ASN A 147 29.03 -10.13 -41.33
C ASN A 147 28.44 -9.38 -40.11
N ALA A 148 27.13 -9.18 -40.11
CA ALA A 148 26.41 -8.34 -39.15
C ALA A 148 25.48 -9.17 -38.25
N LEU A 149 25.94 -9.49 -37.04
CA LEU A 149 25.19 -10.30 -36.06
C LEU A 149 23.81 -9.71 -35.74
N GLY A 150 23.70 -8.37 -35.67
CA GLY A 150 22.43 -7.68 -35.38
C GLY A 150 21.35 -7.93 -36.44
N LEU A 151 21.71 -7.97 -37.72
CA LEU A 151 20.77 -8.30 -38.79
C LEU A 151 20.42 -9.80 -38.78
N ALA A 152 21.38 -10.68 -38.47
CA ALA A 152 21.13 -12.13 -38.37
C ALA A 152 20.19 -12.47 -37.21
N ALA A 153 20.35 -11.80 -36.07
CA ALA A 153 19.45 -11.95 -34.93
C ALA A 153 18.04 -11.41 -35.24
N ALA A 154 17.94 -10.25 -35.90
CA ALA A 154 16.65 -9.71 -36.35
C ALA A 154 15.95 -10.64 -37.35
N ALA A 155 16.71 -11.24 -38.29
CA ALA A 155 16.19 -12.23 -39.23
C ALA A 155 15.72 -13.51 -38.52
N ALA A 156 16.49 -14.06 -37.58
CA ALA A 156 16.10 -15.25 -36.84
C ALA A 156 14.86 -15.02 -35.96
N LEU A 157 14.78 -13.88 -35.26
CA LEU A 157 13.62 -13.50 -34.46
C LEU A 157 12.39 -13.27 -35.32
N GLY A 158 12.52 -12.55 -36.44
CA GLY A 158 11.45 -12.34 -37.41
C GLY A 158 10.97 -13.67 -38.04
N GLY A 159 11.89 -14.58 -38.33
CA GLY A 159 11.59 -15.91 -38.86
C GLY A 159 10.77 -16.77 -37.90
N PHE A 160 11.15 -16.85 -36.62
CA PHE A 160 10.34 -17.59 -35.63
C PHE A 160 9.00 -16.86 -35.32
N ALA A 161 8.92 -15.54 -35.48
CA ALA A 161 7.69 -14.77 -35.27
C ALA A 161 6.70 -14.84 -36.45
N ALA A 162 7.17 -15.01 -37.69
CA ALA A 162 6.31 -14.94 -38.88
C ALA A 162 5.12 -15.93 -38.85
N PRO A 163 5.29 -17.25 -38.56
CA PRO A 163 4.16 -18.17 -38.48
C PRO A 163 3.17 -17.86 -37.34
N ILE A 164 3.64 -17.20 -36.28
CA ILE A 164 2.80 -16.77 -35.16
C ILE A 164 1.94 -15.57 -35.59
N LEU A 165 2.54 -14.61 -36.30
CA LEU A 165 1.87 -13.38 -36.75
C LEU A 165 0.87 -13.62 -37.87
N THR A 166 1.10 -14.63 -38.73
CA THR A 166 0.22 -14.99 -39.85
C THR A 166 -0.67 -16.19 -39.56
N SER A 167 -0.74 -16.65 -38.30
CA SER A 167 -1.48 -17.85 -37.94
C SER A 167 -2.97 -17.71 -38.24
N THR A 168 -3.50 -18.66 -39.02
CA THR A 168 -4.92 -18.77 -39.38
C THR A 168 -5.71 -19.69 -38.42
N GLY A 169 -5.05 -20.31 -37.43
CA GLY A 169 -5.67 -21.25 -36.48
C GLY A 169 -5.86 -22.68 -36.99
N SER A 170 -5.24 -23.07 -38.12
CA SER A 170 -5.46 -24.37 -38.80
C SER A 170 -4.92 -25.62 -38.10
N GLY A 171 -4.16 -25.49 -37.01
CA GLY A 171 -3.71 -26.63 -36.17
C GLY A 171 -2.66 -27.58 -36.79
N ASN A 172 -2.17 -27.33 -38.01
CA ASN A 172 -1.20 -28.22 -38.67
C ASN A 172 0.22 -28.10 -38.10
N HIS A 173 0.56 -28.94 -37.12
CA HIS A 173 1.87 -28.97 -36.47
C HIS A 173 2.99 -29.45 -37.39
N VAL A 174 2.69 -30.31 -38.38
CA VAL A 174 3.69 -30.79 -39.34
C VAL A 174 4.21 -29.63 -40.20
N ALA A 175 3.33 -28.74 -40.65
CA ALA A 175 3.74 -27.54 -41.39
C ALA A 175 4.60 -26.60 -40.52
N LEU A 176 4.19 -26.38 -39.26
CA LEU A 176 4.92 -25.54 -38.31
C LEU A 176 6.31 -26.11 -37.97
N PHE A 177 6.40 -27.40 -37.66
CA PHE A 177 7.66 -28.06 -37.31
C PHE A 177 8.55 -28.27 -38.54
N SER A 178 7.99 -28.45 -39.74
CA SER A 178 8.78 -28.47 -40.99
C SER A 178 9.37 -27.09 -41.30
N TYR A 179 8.62 -26.01 -41.05
CA TYR A 179 9.13 -24.64 -41.14
C TYR A 179 10.26 -24.39 -40.13
N PHE A 180 10.09 -24.83 -38.88
CA PHE A 180 11.18 -24.74 -37.90
C PHE A 180 12.37 -25.63 -38.26
N ALA A 181 12.16 -26.81 -38.84
CA ALA A 181 13.25 -27.65 -39.34
C ALA A 181 14.05 -26.92 -40.43
N LEU A 182 13.38 -26.22 -41.35
CA LEU A 182 14.03 -25.40 -42.38
C LEU A 182 14.82 -24.23 -41.77
N LEU A 183 14.23 -23.51 -40.82
CA LEU A 183 14.90 -22.38 -40.15
C LEU A 183 16.11 -22.87 -39.33
N ASN A 184 15.96 -23.98 -38.59
CA ASN A 184 17.05 -24.63 -37.87
C ASN A 184 18.13 -25.20 -38.81
N ALA A 185 17.78 -25.68 -40.00
CA ALA A 185 18.76 -26.08 -40.99
C ALA A 185 19.57 -24.88 -41.49
N GLY A 186 18.93 -23.70 -41.61
CA GLY A 186 19.61 -22.42 -41.86
C GLY A 186 20.58 -22.04 -40.73
N ILE A 187 20.14 -22.14 -39.48
CA ILE A 187 21.01 -21.90 -38.30
C ILE A 187 22.16 -22.91 -38.26
N PHE A 188 21.89 -24.19 -38.53
CA PHE A 188 22.90 -25.25 -38.62
C PHE A 188 23.93 -24.99 -39.73
N ALA A 189 23.47 -24.58 -40.91
CA ALA A 189 24.34 -24.21 -42.03
C ALA A 189 25.22 -23.01 -41.68
N ILE A 190 24.66 -21.98 -41.03
CA ILE A 190 25.44 -20.83 -40.54
C ILE A 190 26.44 -21.28 -39.47
N ALA A 191 26.06 -22.16 -38.55
CA ALA A 191 26.93 -22.71 -37.50
C ALA A 191 28.12 -23.50 -38.09
N TRP A 192 27.97 -24.05 -39.29
CA TRP A 192 29.06 -24.68 -40.04
C TRP A 192 30.14 -23.69 -40.51
N PHE A 193 29.80 -22.41 -40.68
CA PHE A 193 30.71 -21.36 -41.17
C PHE A 193 31.04 -20.28 -40.13
N LYS A 194 30.20 -20.05 -39.11
CA LYS A 194 30.34 -19.00 -38.08
C LYS A 194 29.81 -19.49 -36.73
N ALA A 195 30.62 -19.41 -35.68
CA ALA A 195 30.25 -19.82 -34.31
C ALA A 195 29.52 -18.70 -33.53
N TRP A 196 28.35 -18.24 -34.00
CA TRP A 196 27.57 -17.22 -33.29
C TRP A 196 26.65 -17.83 -32.22
N ARG A 197 27.08 -17.82 -30.96
CA ARG A 197 26.31 -18.36 -29.82
C ARG A 197 24.88 -17.83 -29.72
N LEU A 198 24.72 -16.51 -29.90
CA LEU A 198 23.41 -15.85 -29.81
C LEU A 198 22.40 -16.40 -30.82
N LEU A 199 22.85 -16.78 -32.03
CA LEU A 199 21.99 -17.34 -33.06
C LEU A 199 21.52 -18.77 -32.70
N ASN A 200 22.43 -19.60 -32.17
CA ASN A 200 22.10 -20.95 -31.72
C ASN A 200 21.09 -20.93 -30.56
N LEU A 201 21.21 -19.96 -29.65
CA LEU A 201 20.29 -19.80 -28.53
C LEU A 201 18.89 -19.36 -28.99
N ILE A 202 18.81 -18.38 -29.90
CA ILE A 202 17.52 -17.95 -30.49
C ILE A 202 16.83 -19.14 -31.17
N GLY A 203 17.58 -19.96 -31.91
CA GLY A 203 17.09 -21.20 -32.49
C GLY A 203 16.57 -22.19 -31.45
N PHE A 204 17.38 -22.48 -30.42
CA PHE A 204 17.07 -23.49 -29.41
C PHE A 204 15.80 -23.13 -28.64
N VAL A 205 15.72 -21.87 -28.19
CA VAL A 205 14.57 -21.34 -27.45
C VAL A 205 13.33 -21.26 -28.36
N GLY A 206 13.49 -20.79 -29.60
CA GLY A 206 12.39 -20.77 -30.56
C GLY A 206 11.81 -22.16 -30.81
N THR A 207 12.67 -23.16 -31.02
CA THR A 207 12.24 -24.51 -31.39
C THR A 207 11.65 -25.30 -30.23
N PHE A 208 12.39 -25.44 -29.12
CA PHE A 208 11.89 -26.19 -27.97
C PHE A 208 10.85 -25.42 -27.18
N GLY A 209 10.95 -24.08 -27.10
CA GLY A 209 9.96 -23.26 -26.40
C GLY A 209 8.60 -23.25 -27.10
N ILE A 210 8.57 -23.04 -28.42
CA ILE A 210 7.33 -23.09 -29.19
C ILE A 210 6.82 -24.55 -29.28
N GLY A 211 7.72 -25.53 -29.45
CA GLY A 211 7.37 -26.96 -29.44
C GLY A 211 6.75 -27.41 -28.12
N PHE A 212 7.28 -26.97 -26.98
CA PHE A 212 6.73 -27.21 -25.65
C PHE A 212 5.38 -26.51 -25.46
N ALA A 213 5.25 -25.26 -25.90
CA ALA A 213 3.98 -24.52 -25.84
C ALA A 213 2.87 -25.18 -26.68
N TRP A 214 3.22 -25.74 -27.84
CA TRP A 214 2.32 -26.57 -28.63
C TRP A 214 2.00 -27.89 -27.93
N GLY A 215 3.01 -28.59 -27.39
CA GLY A 215 2.83 -29.85 -26.68
C GLY A 215 1.87 -29.76 -25.48
N LEU A 216 1.92 -28.66 -24.71
CA LEU A 216 1.01 -28.43 -23.61
C LEU A 216 -0.44 -28.15 -24.04
N ARG A 217 -0.64 -27.58 -25.23
CA ARG A 217 -1.94 -27.05 -25.68
C ARG A 217 -2.67 -27.95 -26.67
N SER A 218 -1.94 -28.77 -27.43
CA SER A 218 -2.46 -29.39 -28.65
C SER A 218 -2.00 -30.82 -28.90
N TYR A 219 -1.14 -31.40 -28.04
CA TYR A 219 -0.68 -32.78 -28.20
C TYR A 219 -1.71 -33.80 -27.71
N THR A 220 -1.88 -34.87 -28.48
CA THR A 220 -2.64 -36.06 -28.10
C THR A 220 -1.82 -37.33 -28.43
N PRO A 221 -2.06 -38.47 -27.74
CA PRO A 221 -1.28 -39.70 -27.95
C PRO A 221 -1.27 -40.18 -29.41
N GLU A 222 -2.30 -39.88 -30.20
CA GLU A 222 -2.40 -40.24 -31.62
C GLU A 222 -1.38 -39.49 -32.49
N LEU A 223 -0.95 -38.30 -32.06
CA LEU A 223 0.07 -37.49 -32.75
C LEU A 223 1.50 -37.94 -32.43
N LEU A 224 1.70 -38.95 -31.58
CA LEU A 224 3.03 -39.45 -31.18
C LEU A 224 3.86 -39.85 -32.41
N ALA A 225 3.28 -40.59 -33.35
CA ALA A 225 4.01 -41.05 -34.54
C ALA A 225 4.50 -39.91 -35.43
N SER A 226 3.77 -38.79 -35.50
CA SER A 226 4.17 -37.62 -36.28
C SER A 226 5.07 -36.65 -35.50
N THR A 227 4.99 -36.63 -34.17
CA THR A 227 5.74 -35.70 -33.30
C THR A 227 7.09 -36.25 -32.88
N GLN A 228 7.17 -37.56 -32.59
CA GLN A 228 8.39 -38.24 -32.14
C GLN A 228 9.58 -38.05 -33.10
N PRO A 229 9.41 -38.15 -34.44
CA PRO A 229 10.52 -37.93 -35.37
C PRO A 229 11.07 -36.50 -35.30
N PHE A 230 10.22 -35.49 -35.12
CA PHE A 230 10.66 -34.10 -34.97
C PHE A 230 11.39 -33.87 -33.65
N LEU A 231 10.93 -34.47 -32.54
CA LEU A 231 11.62 -34.38 -31.25
C LEU A 231 13.03 -34.99 -31.33
N ILE A 232 13.14 -36.18 -31.94
CA ILE A 232 14.44 -36.84 -32.17
C ILE A 232 15.30 -35.99 -33.11
N LEU A 233 14.74 -35.47 -34.21
CA LEU A 233 15.45 -34.64 -35.17
C LEU A 233 16.00 -33.37 -34.52
N PHE A 234 15.18 -32.63 -33.78
CA PHE A 234 15.62 -31.42 -33.08
C PHE A 234 16.62 -31.73 -31.98
N PHE A 235 16.43 -32.81 -31.21
CA PHE A 235 17.40 -33.28 -30.23
C PHE A 235 18.77 -33.56 -30.89
N LEU A 236 18.80 -34.31 -31.99
CA LEU A 236 20.02 -34.63 -32.72
C LEU A 236 20.65 -33.39 -33.37
N MET A 237 19.86 -32.49 -33.96
CA MET A 237 20.36 -31.24 -34.54
C MET A 237 21.04 -30.38 -33.48
N TYR A 238 20.45 -30.23 -32.29
CA TYR A 238 21.05 -29.40 -31.24
C TYR A 238 22.23 -30.08 -30.51
N VAL A 239 22.22 -31.41 -30.37
CA VAL A 239 23.43 -32.15 -29.96
C VAL A 239 24.55 -31.99 -31.00
N ALA A 240 24.24 -32.03 -32.30
CA ALA A 240 25.22 -31.83 -33.37
C ALA A 240 25.73 -30.37 -33.43
N ILE A 241 24.86 -29.37 -33.26
CA ILE A 241 25.25 -27.94 -33.17
C ILE A 241 26.18 -27.73 -31.96
N GLY A 242 25.84 -28.30 -30.80
CA GLY A 242 26.68 -28.24 -29.59
C GLY A 242 28.05 -28.88 -29.81
N LEU A 243 28.12 -30.02 -30.49
CA LEU A 243 29.38 -30.70 -30.84
C LEU A 243 30.20 -29.93 -31.90
N LEU A 244 29.56 -29.33 -32.91
CA LEU A 244 30.22 -28.52 -33.95
C LEU A 244 30.77 -27.20 -33.38
N PHE A 245 30.00 -26.56 -32.50
CA PHE A 245 30.43 -25.38 -31.76
C PHE A 245 31.64 -25.71 -30.89
N ALA A 246 31.56 -26.76 -30.07
CA ALA A 246 32.68 -27.23 -29.25
C ALA A 246 33.92 -27.55 -30.09
N ARG A 247 33.78 -28.29 -31.20
CA ARG A 247 34.89 -28.65 -32.11
C ARG A 247 35.56 -27.43 -32.74
N ARG A 248 34.80 -26.39 -33.07
CA ARG A 248 35.33 -25.19 -33.73
C ARG A 248 36.02 -24.25 -32.75
N THR A 249 35.42 -24.03 -31.58
CA THR A 249 36.09 -23.30 -30.50
C THR A 249 37.37 -24.04 -30.07
N LEU A 250 37.36 -25.38 -30.09
CA LEU A 250 38.54 -26.22 -29.89
C LEU A 250 39.65 -26.01 -30.92
N ARG A 251 39.30 -25.64 -32.15
CA ARG A 251 40.24 -25.47 -33.27
C ARG A 251 40.80 -24.04 -33.37
N ASP A 252 40.02 -23.04 -33.00
CA ASP A 252 40.42 -21.62 -32.98
C ASP A 252 41.27 -21.25 -31.75
N ALA A 253 41.35 -22.14 -30.75
CA ALA A 253 42.23 -22.03 -29.59
C ALA A 253 43.52 -22.84 -29.74
N ALA A 254 44.35 -22.49 -30.72
CA ALA A 254 45.66 -23.12 -30.93
C ALA A 254 46.68 -22.83 -29.80
N ASP A 255 46.42 -21.86 -28.91
CA ASP A 255 47.30 -21.43 -27.80
C ASP A 255 46.86 -21.93 -26.40
N ALA A 256 46.17 -23.07 -26.31
CA ALA A 256 45.71 -23.59 -25.01
C ALA A 256 46.81 -24.40 -24.28
N PRO A 257 47.04 -24.18 -22.97
CA PRO A 257 48.03 -24.94 -22.20
C PRO A 257 47.64 -26.42 -22.04
N GLU A 258 48.60 -27.35 -21.92
CA GLU A 258 48.34 -28.81 -21.89
C GLU A 258 48.02 -29.36 -20.48
N ALA A 259 48.29 -28.62 -19.40
CA ALA A 259 48.10 -29.08 -18.02
C ALA A 259 46.66 -28.90 -17.48
N ARG A 260 46.11 -29.95 -16.84
CA ARG A 260 44.70 -30.06 -16.39
C ARG A 260 44.19 -28.87 -15.57
N ASP A 261 44.94 -28.44 -14.56
CA ASP A 261 44.51 -27.38 -13.63
C ASP A 261 44.67 -25.97 -14.21
N GLU A 262 45.50 -25.80 -15.24
CA GLU A 262 45.69 -24.54 -15.95
C GLU A 262 44.67 -24.38 -17.07
N LEU A 263 44.32 -25.47 -17.77
CA LEU A 263 43.20 -25.55 -18.70
C LEU A 263 41.86 -25.16 -18.04
N LEU A 264 41.59 -25.67 -16.84
CA LEU A 264 40.38 -25.35 -16.08
C LEU A 264 40.31 -23.86 -15.67
N ARG A 265 41.45 -23.27 -15.28
CA ARG A 265 41.51 -21.85 -14.88
C ARG A 265 41.54 -20.90 -16.07
N TRP A 266 42.11 -21.30 -17.20
CA TRP A 266 42.07 -20.58 -18.47
C TRP A 266 40.64 -20.61 -19.07
N SER A 267 39.93 -21.73 -18.96
CA SER A 267 38.56 -21.89 -19.47
C SER A 267 37.53 -21.04 -18.72
N LEU A 268 37.68 -20.88 -17.40
CA LEU A 268 36.82 -20.03 -16.57
C LEU A 268 36.94 -18.53 -16.89
N ARG A 269 38.10 -18.07 -17.40
CA ARG A 269 38.33 -16.64 -17.73
C ARG A 269 37.87 -16.26 -19.13
N ARG A 270 37.84 -17.20 -20.08
CA ARG A 270 37.47 -16.95 -21.48
C ARG A 270 36.00 -17.24 -21.80
N GLY A 271 35.24 -17.83 -20.90
CA GLY A 271 33.76 -17.92 -20.94
C GLY A 271 33.12 -18.72 -22.09
N ASP A 272 33.85 -19.05 -23.15
CA ASP A 272 33.27 -19.46 -24.43
C ASP A 272 33.69 -20.87 -24.93
N TYR A 273 34.37 -21.68 -24.12
CA TYR A 273 34.84 -22.99 -24.62
C TYR A 273 33.80 -24.11 -24.60
N VAL A 274 32.89 -24.11 -23.63
CA VAL A 274 31.84 -25.13 -23.49
C VAL A 274 30.54 -24.43 -23.09
N ASP A 275 29.65 -24.24 -24.06
CA ASP A 275 28.32 -23.69 -23.78
C ASP A 275 27.46 -24.76 -23.09
N ALA A 276 27.49 -24.76 -21.75
CA ALA A 276 26.76 -25.71 -20.90
C ALA A 276 25.27 -25.79 -21.26
N THR A 277 24.68 -24.69 -21.75
CA THR A 277 23.30 -24.61 -22.23
C THR A 277 23.04 -25.56 -23.38
N THR A 278 23.99 -25.70 -24.30
CA THR A 278 23.86 -26.54 -25.50
C THR A 278 24.22 -28.01 -25.25
N LEU A 279 24.93 -28.32 -24.16
CA LEU A 279 25.37 -29.68 -23.81
C LEU A 279 24.44 -30.37 -22.80
N PHE A 280 23.94 -29.65 -21.79
CA PHE A 280 23.01 -30.19 -20.80
C PHE A 280 21.54 -29.89 -21.13
N GLY A 281 21.27 -28.85 -21.93
CA GLY A 281 19.90 -28.48 -22.34
C GLY A 281 19.18 -29.57 -23.13
N PRO A 282 19.77 -30.10 -24.23
CA PRO A 282 19.13 -31.14 -25.03
C PRO A 282 18.77 -32.43 -24.27
N PRO A 283 19.64 -33.07 -23.45
CA PRO A 283 19.26 -34.28 -22.69
C PRO A 283 18.14 -34.03 -21.69
N LEU A 284 18.19 -32.91 -20.98
CA LEU A 284 17.23 -32.61 -19.92
C LEU A 284 15.85 -32.30 -20.50
N ILE A 285 15.79 -31.38 -21.47
CA ILE A 285 14.52 -30.98 -22.11
C ILE A 285 14.00 -32.11 -23.00
N GLY A 286 14.89 -32.81 -23.72
CA GLY A 286 14.54 -33.97 -24.54
C GLY A 286 13.96 -35.13 -23.73
N PHE A 287 14.58 -35.50 -22.61
CA PHE A 287 14.04 -36.57 -21.74
C PHE A 287 12.74 -36.15 -21.04
N GLY A 288 12.65 -34.91 -20.59
CA GLY A 288 11.40 -34.38 -20.01
C GLY A 288 10.23 -34.43 -21.00
N LEU A 289 10.46 -34.00 -22.24
CA LEU A 289 9.49 -34.13 -23.32
C LEU A 289 9.18 -35.60 -23.65
N GLN A 290 10.18 -36.48 -23.63
CA GLN A 290 9.99 -37.92 -23.88
C GLN A 290 9.08 -38.58 -22.83
N VAL A 291 9.32 -38.35 -21.54
CA VAL A 291 8.48 -38.87 -20.45
C VAL A 291 7.04 -38.35 -20.58
N ALA A 292 6.87 -37.09 -20.95
CA ALA A 292 5.55 -36.50 -21.19
C ALA A 292 4.80 -37.19 -22.35
N LEU A 293 5.51 -37.54 -23.43
CA LEU A 293 4.93 -38.26 -24.57
C LEU A 293 4.56 -39.71 -24.22
N VAL A 294 5.40 -40.44 -23.47
CA VAL A 294 5.24 -41.91 -23.26
C VAL A 294 4.61 -42.32 -21.94
N ARG A 295 4.19 -41.39 -21.08
CA ARG A 295 3.61 -41.67 -19.73
C ARG A 295 2.45 -42.67 -19.71
N HIS A 296 1.79 -42.87 -20.85
CA HIS A 296 0.61 -43.73 -21.00
C HIS A 296 0.98 -45.20 -21.27
N ILE A 297 2.26 -45.53 -21.43
CA ILE A 297 2.75 -46.88 -21.73
C ILE A 297 3.47 -47.41 -20.48
N GLU A 298 3.04 -48.57 -19.97
CA GLU A 298 3.61 -49.22 -18.79
C GLU A 298 5.11 -49.47 -18.98
N PHE A 299 5.92 -49.15 -17.96
CA PHE A 299 7.39 -49.23 -17.97
C PHE A 299 8.13 -48.39 -19.04
N ALA A 300 7.45 -47.68 -19.95
CA ALA A 300 8.11 -46.94 -21.02
C ALA A 300 9.04 -45.81 -20.53
N ALA A 301 8.74 -45.22 -19.37
CA ALA A 301 9.63 -44.26 -18.71
C ALA A 301 10.93 -44.92 -18.21
N ALA A 302 10.84 -46.12 -17.63
CA ALA A 302 12.00 -46.90 -17.18
C ALA A 302 12.88 -47.34 -18.38
N PHE A 303 12.26 -47.80 -19.47
CA PHE A 303 12.98 -48.14 -20.70
C PHE A 303 13.56 -46.93 -21.44
N SER A 304 12.89 -45.77 -21.42
CA SER A 304 13.42 -44.52 -21.99
C SER A 304 14.62 -44.00 -21.19
N ALA A 305 14.59 -44.13 -19.85
CA ALA A 305 15.73 -43.79 -18.99
C ALA A 305 16.92 -44.71 -19.28
N LEU A 306 16.68 -46.01 -19.37
CA LEU A 306 17.72 -46.98 -19.75
C LEU A 306 18.30 -46.70 -21.15
N GLY A 307 17.44 -46.41 -22.14
CA GLY A 307 17.85 -46.09 -23.51
C GLY A 307 18.69 -44.82 -23.61
N LEU A 308 18.33 -43.77 -22.88
CA LEU A 308 19.11 -42.53 -22.81
C LEU A 308 20.45 -42.75 -22.07
N GLY A 309 20.45 -43.55 -21.00
CA GLY A 309 21.66 -43.96 -20.29
C GLY A 309 22.63 -44.68 -21.22
N LEU A 310 22.15 -45.61 -22.04
CA LEU A 310 22.95 -46.32 -23.04
C LEU A 310 23.47 -45.40 -24.15
N PHE A 311 22.65 -44.47 -24.65
CA PHE A 311 23.06 -43.50 -25.68
C PHE A 311 24.26 -42.65 -25.24
N TYR A 312 24.24 -42.11 -24.01
CA TYR A 312 25.35 -41.30 -23.50
C TYR A 312 26.60 -42.12 -23.17
N LEU A 313 26.45 -43.38 -22.71
CA LEU A 313 27.58 -44.30 -22.56
C LEU A 313 28.23 -44.63 -23.92
N LEU A 314 27.44 -44.76 -24.99
CA LEU A 314 27.93 -45.00 -26.35
C LEU A 314 28.60 -43.76 -26.96
N LEU A 315 28.02 -42.58 -26.77
CA LEU A 315 28.60 -41.30 -27.20
C LEU A 315 29.95 -41.02 -26.48
N ALA A 316 30.04 -41.31 -25.18
CA ALA A 316 31.28 -41.26 -24.41
C ALA A 316 32.38 -42.14 -25.04
N ARG A 317 32.00 -43.33 -25.52
CA ARG A 317 32.91 -44.29 -26.16
C ARG A 317 33.39 -43.80 -27.53
N VAL A 318 32.52 -43.24 -28.36
CA VAL A 318 32.86 -42.72 -29.71
C VAL A 318 33.77 -41.48 -29.62
N LEU A 319 33.49 -40.57 -28.68
CA LEU A 319 34.31 -39.36 -28.47
C LEU A 319 35.70 -39.71 -27.95
N LYS A 320 35.80 -40.68 -27.03
CA LYS A 320 37.08 -41.21 -26.54
C LYS A 320 37.94 -41.81 -27.66
N ALA A 321 37.32 -42.45 -28.66
CA ALA A 321 38.01 -43.09 -29.77
C ALA A 321 38.50 -42.13 -30.86
N ARG A 322 37.80 -41.01 -31.12
CA ARG A 322 38.10 -40.09 -32.25
C ARG A 322 38.85 -38.81 -31.88
N ALA A 323 38.80 -38.36 -30.63
CA ALA A 323 39.27 -37.02 -30.24
C ALA A 323 40.42 -36.99 -29.19
N GLY A 324 40.85 -38.15 -28.67
CA GLY A 324 41.98 -38.26 -27.73
C GLY A 324 41.83 -37.44 -26.43
N GLU A 325 42.97 -37.16 -25.77
CA GLU A 325 43.06 -36.39 -24.50
C GLU A 325 42.37 -35.00 -24.57
N ARG A 326 42.24 -34.41 -25.77
CA ARG A 326 41.64 -33.07 -25.99
C ARG A 326 40.13 -33.00 -25.70
N ALA A 327 39.44 -34.14 -25.56
CA ALA A 327 37.98 -34.21 -25.29
C ALA A 327 37.62 -34.88 -23.95
N ARG A 328 38.59 -35.06 -23.04
CA ARG A 328 38.41 -35.82 -21.78
C ARG A 328 37.25 -35.34 -20.91
N LEU A 329 37.09 -34.03 -20.77
CA LEU A 329 36.00 -33.42 -19.98
C LEU A 329 34.61 -33.73 -20.56
N LEU A 330 34.50 -33.81 -21.89
CA LEU A 330 33.24 -34.15 -22.57
C LEU A 330 32.87 -35.64 -22.38
N VAL A 331 33.88 -36.52 -22.31
CA VAL A 331 33.69 -37.96 -22.04
C VAL A 331 33.23 -38.22 -20.60
N GLU A 332 33.82 -37.54 -19.61
CA GLU A 332 33.43 -37.66 -18.19
C GLU A 332 31.98 -37.22 -17.95
N ILE A 333 31.54 -36.13 -18.60
CA ILE A 333 30.15 -35.65 -18.55
C ILE A 333 29.18 -36.69 -19.13
N CYS A 334 29.52 -37.34 -20.24
CA CYS A 334 28.67 -38.36 -20.85
C CYS A 334 28.58 -39.65 -20.00
N LEU A 335 29.66 -40.03 -19.28
CA LEU A 335 29.66 -41.20 -18.39
C LEU A 335 28.78 -40.99 -17.15
N ALA A 336 28.88 -39.84 -16.49
CA ALA A 336 28.08 -39.52 -15.32
C ALA A 336 26.58 -39.54 -15.63
N LEU A 337 26.20 -38.98 -16.79
CA LEU A 337 24.82 -38.97 -17.26
C LEU A 337 24.28 -40.39 -17.49
N GLY A 338 25.13 -41.33 -17.94
CA GLY A 338 24.77 -42.73 -18.16
C GLY A 338 24.40 -43.51 -16.90
N VAL A 339 25.18 -43.36 -15.81
CA VAL A 339 24.95 -44.11 -14.55
C VAL A 339 23.69 -43.63 -13.84
N VAL A 340 23.46 -42.31 -13.82
CA VAL A 340 22.29 -41.71 -13.17
C VAL A 340 20.98 -42.23 -13.77
N PHE A 341 20.91 -42.29 -15.10
CA PHE A 341 19.71 -42.80 -15.78
C PHE A 341 19.49 -44.32 -15.60
N ALA A 342 20.52 -45.09 -15.21
CA ALA A 342 20.42 -46.53 -14.97
C ALA A 342 19.85 -46.90 -13.58
N SER A 343 20.31 -46.25 -12.50
CA SER A 343 19.79 -46.52 -11.13
C SER A 343 18.33 -46.10 -10.95
N LEU A 344 17.88 -45.12 -11.73
CA LEU A 344 16.50 -44.62 -11.72
C LEU A 344 15.48 -45.68 -12.17
N ALA A 345 15.91 -46.79 -12.78
CA ALA A 345 15.02 -47.83 -13.28
C ALA A 345 14.35 -48.69 -12.19
N ILE A 346 14.99 -48.92 -11.03
CA ILE A 346 14.49 -49.83 -9.98
C ILE A 346 13.29 -49.27 -9.19
N PRO A 347 13.31 -48.02 -8.71
CA PRO A 347 12.16 -47.43 -8.01
C PRO A 347 10.93 -47.29 -8.90
N LEU A 348 11.11 -47.29 -10.22
CA LEU A 348 10.02 -47.28 -11.19
C LEU A 348 9.33 -48.66 -11.34
N GLY A 349 9.56 -49.65 -10.42
CA GLY A 349 9.07 -51.04 -10.55
C GLY A 349 8.63 -51.92 -9.34
N LEU A 350 8.60 -51.52 -8.04
CA LEU A 350 8.18 -52.38 -6.87
C LEU A 350 7.35 -51.66 -5.74
N ASP A 351 6.68 -52.43 -4.83
CA ASP A 351 5.78 -51.99 -3.71
C ASP A 351 6.48 -51.42 -2.44
N ALA A 352 5.80 -50.55 -1.68
CA ALA A 352 6.43 -49.67 -0.68
C ALA A 352 6.59 -50.20 0.78
N ARG A 353 5.64 -50.97 1.34
CA ARG A 353 5.57 -51.26 2.81
C ARG A 353 6.67 -52.19 3.34
N TRP A 354 6.89 -53.33 2.68
CA TRP A 354 7.93 -54.29 3.07
C TRP A 354 9.34 -53.80 2.73
N THR A 355 9.46 -53.00 1.67
CA THR A 355 10.69 -52.29 1.28
C THR A 355 11.19 -51.39 2.40
N ALA A 356 10.28 -50.78 3.18
CA ALA A 356 10.60 -49.90 4.29
C ALA A 356 11.19 -50.63 5.52
N ALA A 357 10.49 -51.65 6.04
CA ALA A 357 10.90 -52.34 7.26
C ALA A 357 12.24 -53.10 7.08
N ALA A 358 12.43 -53.72 5.91
CA ALA A 358 13.69 -54.40 5.57
C ALA A 358 14.86 -53.41 5.51
N TRP A 359 14.71 -52.28 4.80
CA TRP A 359 15.74 -51.25 4.70
C TRP A 359 16.10 -50.60 6.05
N ALA A 360 15.15 -50.50 7.01
CA ALA A 360 15.41 -49.90 8.32
C ALA A 360 16.33 -50.78 9.20
N VAL A 361 16.01 -52.07 9.28
CA VAL A 361 16.78 -53.06 10.07
C VAL A 361 18.10 -53.36 9.37
N GLU A 362 18.10 -53.55 8.05
CA GLU A 362 19.29 -53.79 7.25
C GLU A 362 20.24 -52.58 7.31
N GLY A 363 19.70 -51.36 7.21
CA GLY A 363 20.47 -50.13 7.39
C GLY A 363 21.08 -50.01 8.79
N ALA A 364 20.36 -50.36 9.86
CA ALA A 364 20.92 -50.34 11.22
C ALA A 364 22.03 -51.39 11.43
N GLY A 365 21.87 -52.58 10.86
CA GLY A 365 22.89 -53.63 10.87
C GLY A 365 24.16 -53.23 10.10
N ILE A 366 24.01 -52.70 8.88
CA ILE A 366 25.13 -52.23 8.06
C ILE A 366 25.82 -51.02 8.72
N TYR A 367 25.07 -50.14 9.39
CA TYR A 367 25.66 -49.01 10.12
C TYR A 367 26.50 -49.46 11.32
N TRP A 368 25.98 -50.39 12.12
CA TRP A 368 26.72 -50.99 13.25
C TRP A 368 27.99 -51.71 12.80
N LEU A 369 27.90 -52.52 11.73
CA LEU A 369 29.05 -53.22 11.17
C LEU A 369 30.07 -52.24 10.55
N GLY A 370 29.58 -51.20 9.87
CA GLY A 370 30.40 -50.15 9.26
C GLY A 370 31.17 -49.30 10.27
N LEU A 371 30.60 -49.09 11.48
CA LEU A 371 31.30 -48.45 12.60
C LEU A 371 32.43 -49.32 13.13
N ARG A 372 32.23 -50.64 13.26
CA ARG A 372 33.28 -51.58 13.70
C ARG A 372 34.39 -51.79 12.67
N GLN A 373 34.08 -51.69 11.38
CA GLN A 373 35.02 -51.97 10.27
C GLN A 373 35.67 -50.72 9.67
N GLY A 374 35.31 -49.51 10.10
CA GLY A 374 35.92 -48.26 9.64
C GLY A 374 35.62 -47.85 8.19
N ARG A 375 34.58 -48.40 7.55
CA ARG A 375 34.26 -48.16 6.13
C ARG A 375 33.28 -46.98 5.94
N PRO A 376 33.72 -45.79 5.48
CA PRO A 376 32.86 -44.59 5.43
C PRO A 376 31.75 -44.68 4.36
N LEU A 377 32.02 -45.32 3.23
CA LEU A 377 31.02 -45.50 2.15
C LEU A 377 29.87 -46.42 2.57
N ALA A 378 30.16 -47.49 3.33
CA ALA A 378 29.15 -48.40 3.84
C ALA A 378 28.25 -47.74 4.89
N ARG A 379 28.81 -46.87 5.74
CA ARG A 379 28.04 -46.08 6.72
C ARG A 379 27.16 -45.03 6.06
N ALA A 380 27.66 -44.35 5.02
CA ALA A 380 26.88 -43.42 4.22
C ALA A 380 25.72 -44.14 3.50
N PHE A 381 25.98 -45.32 2.94
CA PHE A 381 24.96 -46.16 2.32
C PHE A 381 23.91 -46.64 3.33
N ALA A 382 24.34 -47.08 4.52
CA ALA A 382 23.45 -47.55 5.59
C ALA A 382 22.47 -46.45 6.06
N LEU A 383 22.95 -45.22 6.21
CA LEU A 383 22.10 -44.08 6.54
C LEU A 383 21.18 -43.70 5.38
N LEU A 384 21.64 -43.80 4.13
CA LEU A 384 20.81 -43.58 2.93
C LEU A 384 19.68 -44.62 2.85
N LEU A 385 19.98 -45.87 3.23
CA LEU A 385 19.01 -46.96 3.30
C LEU A 385 17.96 -46.74 4.40
N GLN A 386 18.37 -46.32 5.61
CA GLN A 386 17.43 -45.95 6.68
C GLN A 386 16.56 -44.74 6.32
N VAL A 387 17.08 -43.79 5.54
CA VAL A 387 16.28 -42.67 5.01
C VAL A 387 15.28 -43.18 3.96
N GLY A 388 15.72 -44.04 3.03
CA GLY A 388 14.82 -44.70 2.09
C GLY A 388 13.72 -45.49 2.79
N ALA A 389 14.06 -46.15 3.91
CA ALA A 389 13.13 -46.89 4.75
C ALA A 389 12.06 -45.99 5.38
N ALA A 390 12.49 -44.87 5.97
CA ALA A 390 11.58 -43.90 6.55
C ALA A 390 10.62 -43.34 5.48
N LEU A 391 11.13 -43.03 4.28
CA LEU A 391 10.32 -42.51 3.17
C LEU A 391 9.30 -43.52 2.65
N ALA A 392 9.70 -44.79 2.54
CA ALA A 392 8.82 -45.87 2.10
C ALA A 392 7.77 -46.25 3.17
N PHE A 393 8.09 -46.11 4.46
CA PHE A 393 7.10 -46.29 5.54
C PHE A 393 6.07 -45.16 5.52
N LEU A 394 6.53 -43.91 5.38
CA LEU A 394 5.67 -42.73 5.31
C LEU A 394 4.73 -42.74 4.10
N SER A 395 5.13 -43.35 2.97
CA SER A 395 4.28 -43.45 1.77
C SER A 395 3.13 -44.47 1.87
N GLY A 396 3.13 -45.32 2.91
CA GLY A 396 2.14 -46.38 3.10
C GLY A 396 1.29 -46.29 4.38
N LEU A 397 1.31 -45.14 5.09
CA LEU A 397 0.64 -44.94 6.37
C LEU A 397 -0.90 -44.85 6.25
N ASP A 398 -1.60 -45.76 6.93
CA ASP A 398 -3.05 -45.66 7.20
C ASP A 398 -3.26 -45.27 8.68
N LEU A 399 -4.01 -44.19 8.93
CA LEU A 399 -4.34 -43.71 10.28
C LEU A 399 -5.63 -44.39 10.78
N GLY A 400 -5.57 -45.12 11.90
CA GLY A 400 -6.75 -45.81 12.47
C GLY A 400 -6.42 -46.72 13.67
N TYR A 401 -7.47 -47.24 14.32
CA TYR A 401 -7.40 -48.07 15.54
C TYR A 401 -6.65 -49.39 15.29
N ALA A 402 -5.38 -49.43 15.63
CA ALA A 402 -4.54 -50.61 15.54
C ALA A 402 -4.14 -51.06 16.95
N SER A 403 -4.15 -52.36 17.22
CA SER A 403 -3.49 -52.87 18.42
C SER A 403 -1.98 -52.62 18.32
N LEU A 404 -1.25 -52.55 19.43
CA LEU A 404 0.21 -52.34 19.41
C LEU A 404 0.96 -53.37 18.53
N LEU A 405 0.32 -54.53 18.27
CA LEU A 405 0.85 -55.65 17.50
C LEU A 405 0.42 -55.64 16.02
N ASP A 406 -0.48 -54.75 15.60
CA ASP A 406 -0.82 -54.57 14.19
C ASP A 406 0.22 -53.69 13.48
N GLY A 407 0.37 -53.88 12.17
CA GLY A 407 1.60 -53.54 11.42
C GLY A 407 2.12 -52.10 11.49
N SER A 408 1.27 -51.07 11.64
CA SER A 408 1.71 -49.66 11.64
C SER A 408 2.37 -49.20 12.96
N PRO A 409 1.78 -49.43 14.17
CA PRO A 409 2.49 -49.20 15.44
C PRO A 409 3.79 -49.99 15.55
N LEU A 410 3.80 -51.25 15.10
CA LEU A 410 4.98 -52.10 15.16
C LEU A 410 6.09 -51.61 14.22
N GLY A 411 5.76 -51.22 12.99
CA GLY A 411 6.72 -50.63 12.05
C GLY A 411 7.32 -49.31 12.55
N ALA A 412 6.51 -48.46 13.18
CA ALA A 412 6.98 -47.23 13.82
C ALA A 412 7.90 -47.55 15.02
N LEU A 413 7.55 -48.52 15.86
CA LEU A 413 8.39 -48.98 16.97
C LEU A 413 9.74 -49.52 16.45
N MET A 414 9.75 -50.40 15.46
CA MET A 414 10.97 -51.00 14.91
C MET A 414 11.90 -49.95 14.29
N LEU A 415 11.35 -49.02 13.52
CA LEU A 415 12.13 -47.97 12.86
C LEU A 415 12.63 -46.92 13.89
N GLY A 416 11.82 -46.58 14.89
CA GLY A 416 12.20 -45.74 16.03
C GLY A 416 13.33 -46.36 16.86
N VAL A 417 13.21 -47.65 17.19
CA VAL A 417 14.25 -48.40 17.91
C VAL A 417 15.53 -48.53 17.09
N ALA A 418 15.45 -48.82 15.78
CA ALA A 418 16.62 -48.93 14.91
C ALA A 418 17.42 -47.61 14.80
N LEU A 419 16.72 -46.47 14.75
CA LEU A 419 17.31 -45.13 14.75
C LEU A 419 17.88 -44.74 16.12
N LEU A 420 17.17 -45.03 17.23
CA LEU A 420 17.67 -44.80 18.59
C LEU A 420 18.86 -45.72 18.92
N PHE A 421 18.90 -46.93 18.37
CA PHE A 421 20.03 -47.84 18.47
C PHE A 421 21.25 -47.27 17.74
N SER A 422 21.06 -46.78 16.51
CA SER A 422 22.12 -46.10 15.75
C SER A 422 22.62 -44.84 16.46
N TYR A 423 21.71 -44.06 17.08
CA TYR A 423 22.04 -42.92 17.94
C TYR A 423 22.88 -43.31 19.16
N TRP A 424 22.47 -44.36 19.88
CA TRP A 424 23.18 -44.78 21.09
C TRP A 424 24.57 -45.31 20.75
N GLN A 425 24.72 -46.12 19.69
CA GLN A 425 26.02 -46.65 19.30
C GLN A 425 27.00 -45.53 18.93
N LEU A 426 26.56 -44.56 18.11
CA LEU A 426 27.39 -43.41 17.74
C LEU A 426 27.73 -42.50 18.93
N ARG A 427 26.84 -42.40 19.92
CA ARG A 427 27.08 -41.63 21.15
C ARG A 427 28.08 -42.31 22.08
N ARG A 428 28.09 -43.65 22.13
CA ARG A 428 28.98 -44.44 22.98
C ARG A 428 30.41 -44.46 22.44
N GLU A 429 30.58 -44.41 21.12
CA GLU A 429 31.88 -44.44 20.44
C GLU A 429 32.08 -43.22 19.50
N PRO A 430 32.19 -41.99 20.05
CA PRO A 430 32.24 -40.76 19.24
C PRO A 430 33.49 -40.65 18.36
N GLU A 431 34.59 -41.32 18.75
CA GLU A 431 35.86 -41.33 18.02
C GLU A 431 35.85 -42.20 16.75
N ALA A 432 35.00 -43.24 16.70
CA ALA A 432 34.84 -44.09 15.51
C ALA A 432 34.02 -43.41 14.39
N GLY A 433 33.24 -42.39 14.75
CA GLY A 433 32.41 -41.61 13.84
C GLY A 433 33.18 -40.50 13.12
N SER A 434 32.94 -40.37 11.83
CA SER A 434 33.41 -39.25 11.01
C SER A 434 32.78 -37.92 11.43
N ALA A 435 33.41 -36.79 11.08
CA ALA A 435 32.95 -35.46 11.49
C ALA A 435 31.51 -35.12 11.05
N TRP A 436 31.03 -35.70 9.94
CA TRP A 436 29.66 -35.50 9.47
C TRP A 436 28.65 -36.36 10.24
N GLU A 437 29.02 -37.56 10.70
CA GLU A 437 28.15 -38.43 11.51
C GLU A 437 27.92 -37.85 12.90
N ARG A 438 28.95 -37.25 13.52
CA ARG A 438 28.79 -36.55 14.80
C ARG A 438 27.81 -35.38 14.69
N ARG A 439 27.72 -34.72 13.52
CA ARG A 439 26.70 -33.70 13.24
C ARG A 439 25.30 -34.31 13.03
N LEU A 440 25.21 -35.58 12.60
CA LEU A 440 23.95 -36.32 12.44
C LEU A 440 23.42 -36.94 13.74
N LEU A 441 24.25 -37.09 14.76
CA LEU A 441 23.87 -37.63 16.06
C LEU A 441 22.56 -37.03 16.63
N PRO A 442 22.37 -35.69 16.74
CA PRO A 442 21.10 -35.15 17.25
C PRO A 442 19.90 -35.50 16.36
N TRP A 443 20.09 -35.62 15.05
CA TRP A 443 19.03 -35.96 14.10
C TRP A 443 18.59 -37.42 14.20
N LEU A 444 19.50 -38.34 14.48
CA LEU A 444 19.18 -39.75 14.74
C LEU A 444 18.31 -39.90 16.01
N GLY A 445 18.63 -39.15 17.07
CA GLY A 445 17.83 -39.14 18.30
C GLY A 445 16.43 -38.56 18.08
N ILE A 446 16.33 -37.45 17.34
CA ILE A 446 15.04 -36.81 17.01
C ILE A 446 14.18 -37.74 16.14
N ALA A 447 14.76 -38.34 15.10
CA ALA A 447 14.04 -39.23 14.20
C ALA A 447 13.54 -40.47 14.94
N GLY A 448 14.38 -41.05 15.80
CA GLY A 448 13.98 -42.17 16.65
C GLY A 448 12.82 -41.85 17.60
N LEU A 449 12.88 -40.70 18.29
CA LEU A 449 11.79 -40.24 19.16
C LEU A 449 10.51 -39.92 18.37
N ALA A 450 10.61 -39.36 17.17
CA ALA A 450 9.46 -39.05 16.33
C ALA A 450 8.65 -40.31 15.97
N PHE A 451 9.33 -41.42 15.67
CA PHE A 451 8.67 -42.70 15.42
C PHE A 451 8.05 -43.32 16.68
N LEU A 452 8.61 -43.07 17.88
CA LEU A 452 7.95 -43.45 19.14
C LEU A 452 6.72 -42.58 19.44
N TYR A 453 6.77 -41.30 19.11
CA TYR A 453 5.64 -40.39 19.30
C TYR A 453 4.45 -40.72 18.39
N LEU A 454 4.69 -41.36 17.25
CA LEU A 454 3.65 -41.89 16.35
C LEU A 454 2.81 -43.00 17.00
N ILE A 455 3.25 -43.60 18.10
CA ILE A 455 2.49 -44.67 18.77
C ILE A 455 1.19 -44.16 19.39
N ALA A 456 1.21 -43.00 20.06
CA ALA A 456 0.02 -42.45 20.71
C ALA A 456 -1.15 -42.16 19.74
N PRO A 457 -0.96 -41.49 18.58
CA PRO A 457 -2.05 -41.26 17.62
C PRO A 457 -2.52 -42.54 16.90
N LEU A 458 -1.75 -43.63 16.97
CA LEU A 458 -2.18 -44.93 16.45
C LEU A 458 -3.03 -45.72 17.47
N LEU A 459 -3.02 -45.32 18.75
CA LEU A 459 -3.70 -46.01 19.86
C LEU A 459 -4.89 -45.23 20.44
N PHE A 460 -4.79 -43.90 20.55
CA PHE A 460 -5.79 -43.07 21.24
C PHE A 460 -6.46 -42.06 20.30
N GLU A 461 -7.71 -41.71 20.61
CA GLU A 461 -8.36 -40.56 19.99
C GLU A 461 -7.62 -39.24 20.32
N ALA A 462 -7.90 -38.18 19.54
CA ALA A 462 -7.19 -36.91 19.61
C ALA A 462 -7.01 -36.30 21.03
N PRO A 463 -8.04 -36.20 21.91
CA PRO A 463 -7.83 -35.64 23.25
C PRO A 463 -6.99 -36.57 24.14
N GLY A 464 -7.13 -37.88 24.00
CA GLY A 464 -6.29 -38.87 24.69
C GLY A 464 -4.83 -38.80 24.23
N THR A 465 -4.60 -38.67 22.92
CA THR A 465 -3.26 -38.47 22.34
C THR A 465 -2.63 -37.15 22.81
N ALA A 466 -3.40 -36.06 22.89
CA ALA A 466 -2.90 -34.77 23.38
C ALA A 466 -2.45 -34.83 24.85
N ILE A 467 -3.22 -35.50 25.71
CA ILE A 467 -2.84 -35.73 27.11
C ILE A 467 -1.61 -36.64 27.18
N ALA A 468 -1.58 -37.72 26.40
CA ALA A 468 -0.44 -38.65 26.36
C ALA A 468 0.84 -37.94 25.90
N TRP A 469 0.79 -37.12 24.84
CA TRP A 469 1.92 -36.31 24.37
C TRP A 469 2.35 -35.24 25.37
N ALA A 470 1.42 -34.63 26.12
CA ALA A 470 1.76 -33.71 27.20
C ALA A 470 2.57 -34.39 28.32
N LEU A 471 2.12 -35.58 28.76
CA LEU A 471 2.77 -36.37 29.81
C LEU A 471 4.08 -37.02 29.36
N VAL A 472 4.08 -37.68 28.18
CA VAL A 472 5.28 -38.30 27.59
C VAL A 472 6.32 -37.24 27.28
N GLY A 473 5.92 -36.05 26.81
CA GLY A 473 6.83 -34.93 26.64
C GLY A 473 7.50 -34.51 27.95
N LEU A 474 6.76 -34.50 29.07
CA LEU A 474 7.32 -34.20 30.40
C LEU A 474 8.29 -35.32 30.84
N ALA A 475 7.97 -36.58 30.55
CA ALA A 475 8.88 -37.70 30.81
C ALA A 475 10.16 -37.63 29.95
N THR A 476 10.05 -37.34 28.65
CA THR A 476 11.20 -37.15 27.75
C THR A 476 12.06 -35.97 28.21
N LEU A 477 11.45 -34.90 28.74
CA LEU A 477 12.18 -33.77 29.32
C LEU A 477 13.03 -34.21 30.51
N LEU A 478 12.44 -34.96 31.45
CA LEU A 478 13.16 -35.48 32.61
C LEU A 478 14.31 -36.42 32.22
N VAL A 479 14.09 -37.31 31.24
CA VAL A 479 15.14 -38.20 30.72
C VAL A 479 16.23 -37.40 30.02
N GLY A 480 15.87 -36.44 29.16
CA GLY A 480 16.79 -35.58 28.42
C GLY A 480 17.69 -34.74 29.33
N LEU A 481 17.14 -34.19 30.42
CA LEU A 481 17.89 -33.49 31.46
C LEU A 481 18.84 -34.45 32.20
N ARG A 482 18.41 -35.67 32.54
CA ARG A 482 19.26 -36.67 33.22
C ARG A 482 20.44 -37.15 32.39
N ILE A 483 20.23 -37.40 31.10
CA ILE A 483 21.30 -37.89 30.20
C ILE A 483 22.08 -36.75 29.54
N ALA A 484 21.81 -35.48 29.89
CA ALA A 484 22.42 -34.29 29.27
C ALA A 484 22.38 -34.31 27.73
N ALA A 485 21.22 -34.67 27.15
CA ALA A 485 21.02 -34.70 25.71
C ALA A 485 20.08 -33.56 25.26
N PRO A 486 20.61 -32.46 24.68
CA PRO A 486 19.79 -31.34 24.23
C PRO A 486 18.71 -31.73 23.22
N SER A 487 18.97 -32.70 22.34
CA SER A 487 18.01 -33.20 21.37
C SER A 487 16.73 -33.74 22.01
N PHE A 488 16.82 -34.38 23.18
CA PHE A 488 15.67 -34.91 23.91
C PHE A 488 14.85 -33.78 24.55
N VAL A 489 15.50 -32.76 25.08
CA VAL A 489 14.85 -31.56 25.61
C VAL A 489 14.06 -30.85 24.51
N TYR A 490 14.65 -30.68 23.32
CA TYR A 490 13.93 -30.11 22.18
C TYR A 490 12.75 -30.98 21.73
N SER A 491 12.94 -32.30 21.63
CA SER A 491 11.88 -33.24 21.26
C SER A 491 10.74 -33.28 22.28
N ALA A 492 11.03 -33.07 23.57
CA ALA A 492 10.03 -33.00 24.64
C ALA A 492 9.11 -31.78 24.48
N PHE A 493 9.68 -30.58 24.28
CA PHE A 493 8.85 -29.40 24.04
C PHE A 493 8.12 -29.47 22.70
N ALA A 494 8.77 -30.01 21.66
CA ALA A 494 8.13 -30.19 20.36
C ALA A 494 6.88 -31.07 20.45
N ILE A 495 6.93 -32.18 21.19
CA ILE A 495 5.79 -33.09 21.29
C ILE A 495 4.65 -32.52 22.16
N GLN A 496 4.96 -31.79 23.23
CA GLN A 496 3.93 -31.11 24.02
C GLN A 496 3.22 -30.02 23.21
N LEU A 497 3.96 -29.28 22.37
CA LEU A 497 3.39 -28.30 21.44
C LEU A 497 2.54 -28.98 20.35
N LEU A 498 2.99 -30.12 19.81
CA LEU A 498 2.20 -30.93 18.88
C LEU A 498 0.92 -31.48 19.53
N GLY A 499 0.95 -31.84 20.82
CA GLY A 499 -0.25 -32.20 21.60
C GLY A 499 -1.24 -31.06 21.70
N GLY A 500 -0.76 -29.85 21.95
CA GLY A 500 -1.59 -28.65 21.86
C GLY A 500 -2.19 -28.45 20.47
N LEU A 501 -1.38 -28.56 19.41
CA LEU A 501 -1.84 -28.40 18.03
C LEU A 501 -2.88 -29.45 17.63
N LEU A 502 -2.70 -30.70 18.05
CA LEU A 502 -3.66 -31.79 17.83
C LEU A 502 -4.99 -31.48 18.50
N PHE A 503 -4.96 -31.06 19.77
CA PHE A 503 -6.17 -30.68 20.51
C PHE A 503 -6.92 -29.53 19.84
N LEU A 504 -6.19 -28.48 19.42
CA LEU A 504 -6.77 -27.35 18.69
C LEU A 504 -7.32 -27.74 17.31
N GLY A 505 -6.60 -28.62 16.60
CA GLY A 505 -7.02 -29.14 15.30
C GLY A 505 -8.31 -29.95 15.40
N GLN A 506 -8.43 -30.79 16.42
CA GLN A 506 -9.65 -31.53 16.70
C GLN A 506 -10.81 -30.59 17.04
N MET A 507 -10.59 -29.60 17.93
CA MET A 507 -11.59 -28.56 18.20
C MET A 507 -12.06 -27.84 16.93
N ALA A 508 -11.12 -27.50 16.03
CA ALA A 508 -11.44 -26.82 14.78
C ALA A 508 -12.27 -27.73 13.86
N LEU A 509 -11.90 -29.00 13.74
CA LEU A 509 -12.65 -30.02 13.00
C LEU A 509 -14.06 -30.20 13.56
N ASP A 510 -14.21 -30.37 14.88
CA ASP A 510 -15.52 -30.51 15.52
C ASP A 510 -16.40 -29.29 15.22
N SER A 511 -15.82 -28.08 15.29
CA SER A 511 -16.52 -26.83 14.95
C SER A 511 -16.98 -26.77 13.48
N LEU A 512 -16.16 -27.27 12.54
CA LEU A 512 -16.49 -27.35 11.11
C LEU A 512 -17.62 -28.36 10.83
N PHE A 513 -17.69 -29.43 11.61
CA PHE A 513 -18.76 -30.44 11.51
C PHE A 513 -19.99 -30.13 12.36
N GLY A 514 -20.14 -28.88 12.83
CA GLY A 514 -21.32 -28.41 13.56
C GLY A 514 -21.45 -28.93 14.99
N ARG A 515 -20.45 -29.67 15.50
CA ARG A 515 -20.34 -30.02 16.92
C ARG A 515 -19.62 -28.85 17.57
N GLY A 516 -20.32 -28.02 18.36
CA GLY A 516 -19.72 -26.81 18.93
C GLY A 516 -18.33 -27.09 19.51
N GLY A 517 -17.29 -26.38 19.06
CA GLY A 517 -15.89 -26.73 19.39
C GLY A 517 -15.58 -26.77 20.89
N PHE A 518 -16.42 -26.15 21.71
CA PHE A 518 -16.35 -26.15 23.19
C PHE A 518 -17.32 -27.16 23.85
N SER A 519 -17.91 -28.07 23.09
CA SER A 519 -18.90 -29.05 23.56
C SER A 519 -18.34 -30.11 24.51
N ALA A 520 -17.02 -30.26 24.57
CA ALA A 520 -16.33 -31.18 25.49
C ALA A 520 -16.50 -30.79 26.98
N GLY A 521 -17.05 -29.60 27.27
CA GLY A 521 -17.37 -29.14 28.62
C GLY A 521 -16.22 -29.29 29.61
N TRP A 522 -16.48 -29.91 30.76
CA TRP A 522 -15.48 -30.14 31.80
C TRP A 522 -14.28 -30.99 31.35
N PHE A 523 -14.48 -31.94 30.42
CA PHE A 523 -13.37 -32.76 29.90
C PHE A 523 -12.46 -31.94 28.99
N GLY A 524 -13.03 -31.06 28.17
CA GLY A 524 -12.27 -30.09 27.36
C GLY A 524 -11.50 -29.09 28.22
N LEU A 525 -12.10 -28.61 29.31
CA LEU A 525 -11.43 -27.78 30.32
C LEU A 525 -10.24 -28.52 30.93
N LEU A 526 -10.40 -29.80 31.30
CA LEU A 526 -9.33 -30.60 31.90
C LEU A 526 -8.20 -30.87 30.91
N ALA A 527 -8.50 -31.26 29.67
CA ALA A 527 -7.51 -31.51 28.63
C ALA A 527 -6.71 -30.24 28.30
N ALA A 528 -7.39 -29.11 28.07
CA ALA A 528 -6.73 -27.83 27.84
C ALA A 528 -5.89 -27.38 29.04
N SER A 529 -6.39 -27.57 30.26
CA SER A 529 -5.65 -27.22 31.49
C SER A 529 -4.43 -28.13 31.69
N MET A 530 -4.51 -29.42 31.39
CA MET A 530 -3.38 -30.36 31.51
C MET A 530 -2.28 -30.09 30.48
N VAL A 531 -2.64 -29.80 29.23
CA VAL A 531 -1.68 -29.35 28.21
C VAL A 531 -1.05 -28.02 28.65
N GLY A 532 -1.87 -27.07 29.10
CA GLY A 532 -1.41 -25.75 29.54
C GLY A 532 -0.46 -25.80 30.73
N LEU A 533 -0.85 -26.53 31.78
CA LEU A 533 -0.04 -26.75 32.98
C LEU A 533 1.22 -27.59 32.68
N GLY A 534 1.14 -28.59 31.81
CA GLY A 534 2.29 -29.41 31.40
C GLY A 534 3.38 -28.59 30.71
N LEU A 535 2.99 -27.65 29.84
CA LEU A 535 3.91 -26.71 29.18
C LEU A 535 4.53 -25.72 30.17
N ILE A 536 3.73 -25.16 31.10
CA ILE A 536 4.21 -24.23 32.14
C ILE A 536 5.15 -24.95 33.11
N ALA A 537 4.78 -26.15 33.57
CA ALA A 537 5.60 -26.96 34.47
C ALA A 537 6.90 -27.40 33.79
N GLY A 538 6.84 -27.85 32.53
CA GLY A 538 8.02 -28.20 31.74
C GLY A 538 9.00 -27.03 31.61
N MET A 539 8.49 -25.83 31.35
CA MET A 539 9.31 -24.61 31.30
C MET A 539 9.93 -24.26 32.66
N LEU A 540 9.14 -24.30 33.75
CA LEU A 540 9.64 -24.00 35.09
C LEU A 540 10.70 -25.00 35.56
N LEU A 541 10.56 -26.28 35.21
CA LEU A 541 11.55 -27.33 35.49
C LEU A 541 12.83 -27.13 34.67
N ALA A 542 12.69 -26.85 33.37
CA ALA A 542 13.84 -26.57 32.51
C ALA A 542 14.60 -25.30 32.93
N ALA A 543 13.88 -24.26 33.41
CA ALA A 543 14.48 -23.01 33.88
C ALA A 543 15.28 -23.14 35.19
N ARG A 544 15.07 -24.23 35.96
CA ARG A 544 15.85 -24.53 37.18
C ARG A 544 17.18 -25.22 36.88
N ASP A 545 17.36 -25.80 35.69
CA ASP A 545 18.58 -26.50 35.32
C ASP A 545 19.70 -25.50 34.96
N PRO A 546 20.90 -25.62 35.56
CA PRO A 546 22.00 -24.69 35.32
C PRO A 546 22.47 -24.65 33.86
N GLN A 547 22.45 -25.77 33.13
CA GLN A 547 22.90 -25.84 31.73
C GLN A 547 21.97 -25.06 30.79
N ILE A 548 20.68 -25.03 31.11
CA ILE A 548 19.66 -24.31 30.34
C ILE A 548 19.63 -22.83 30.71
N ARG A 549 19.80 -22.52 32.00
CA ARG A 549 19.79 -21.15 32.52
C ARG A 549 20.89 -20.28 31.92
N GLU A 550 22.06 -20.86 31.65
CA GLU A 550 23.20 -20.17 31.04
C GLU A 550 22.99 -19.88 29.54
N ASN A 551 22.11 -20.62 28.86
CA ASN A 551 21.85 -20.46 27.43
C ASN A 551 20.65 -19.54 27.15
N ARG A 552 20.92 -18.25 26.93
CA ARG A 552 19.91 -17.21 26.64
C ARG A 552 18.95 -17.56 25.48
N ARG A 553 19.42 -18.25 24.44
CA ARG A 553 18.57 -18.62 23.29
C ARG A 553 17.54 -19.69 23.68
N LEU A 554 17.97 -20.66 24.47
CA LEU A 554 17.12 -21.75 24.95
C LEU A 554 16.08 -21.22 25.94
N LEU A 555 16.50 -20.33 26.84
CA LEU A 555 15.59 -19.63 27.75
C LEU A 555 14.51 -18.81 27.00
N GLY A 556 14.90 -18.14 25.91
CA GLY A 556 13.96 -17.43 25.03
C GLY A 556 12.94 -18.36 24.37
N ALA A 557 13.38 -19.50 23.83
CA ALA A 557 12.49 -20.51 23.26
C ALA A 557 11.53 -21.09 24.31
N LEU A 558 12.01 -21.33 25.54
CA LEU A 558 11.19 -21.81 26.65
C LEU A 558 10.13 -20.78 27.09
N SER A 559 10.43 -19.49 27.01
CA SER A 559 9.44 -18.44 27.30
C SER A 559 8.26 -18.47 26.32
N MET A 560 8.47 -18.86 25.05
CA MET A 560 7.39 -19.06 24.08
C MET A 560 6.53 -20.28 24.42
N VAL A 561 7.13 -21.35 24.94
CA VAL A 561 6.39 -22.54 25.40
C VAL A 561 5.45 -22.18 26.56
N MET A 562 5.92 -21.36 27.51
CA MET A 562 5.09 -20.84 28.59
C MET A 562 3.91 -20.01 28.06
N LEU A 563 4.09 -19.24 26.98
CA LEU A 563 2.99 -18.50 26.35
C LEU A 563 1.91 -19.41 25.78
N VAL A 564 2.31 -20.49 25.11
CA VAL A 564 1.37 -21.49 24.62
C VAL A 564 0.63 -22.11 25.81
N GLY A 565 1.32 -22.40 26.91
CA GLY A 565 0.68 -22.87 28.14
C GLY A 565 -0.36 -21.90 28.71
N LEU A 566 -0.04 -20.60 28.80
CA LEU A 566 -0.97 -19.55 29.24
C LEU A 566 -2.16 -19.39 28.29
N MET A 567 -1.95 -19.57 26.99
CA MET A 567 -3.02 -19.56 25.99
C MET A 567 -4.02 -20.69 26.24
N PHE A 568 -3.53 -21.91 26.49
CA PHE A 568 -4.39 -23.06 26.81
C PHE A 568 -5.20 -22.87 28.10
N ILE A 569 -4.62 -22.27 29.14
CA ILE A 569 -5.35 -21.97 30.38
C ILE A 569 -6.48 -20.95 30.14
N ASN A 570 -6.22 -19.90 29.35
CA ASN A 570 -7.25 -18.90 29.06
C ASN A 570 -8.32 -19.44 28.08
N LEU A 571 -7.94 -20.35 27.17
CA LEU A 571 -8.87 -21.07 26.30
C LEU A 571 -9.80 -21.99 27.10
N ALA A 572 -9.29 -22.59 28.18
CA ALA A 572 -10.05 -23.54 29.01
C ALA A 572 -11.35 -22.96 29.57
N VAL A 573 -11.40 -21.64 29.83
CA VAL A 573 -12.57 -20.94 30.36
C VAL A 573 -13.77 -20.99 29.40
N LEU A 574 -13.54 -21.04 28.08
CA LEU A 574 -14.61 -21.07 27.07
C LEU A 574 -15.38 -22.39 27.02
N PHE A 575 -14.86 -23.46 27.65
CA PHE A 575 -15.61 -24.70 27.78
C PHE A 575 -16.77 -24.61 28.79
N VAL A 576 -16.79 -23.57 29.64
CA VAL A 576 -17.80 -23.41 30.70
C VAL A 576 -18.51 -22.05 30.65
N LEU A 577 -17.84 -20.99 30.18
CA LEU A 577 -18.41 -19.64 30.12
C LEU A 577 -18.70 -19.19 28.68
N PRO A 578 -19.79 -18.43 28.45
CA PRO A 578 -20.05 -17.81 27.15
C PRO A 578 -19.01 -16.73 26.85
N TRP A 579 -18.76 -16.48 25.57
CA TRP A 579 -17.74 -15.53 25.08
C TRP A 579 -17.81 -14.14 25.74
N VAL A 580 -19.01 -13.61 25.96
CA VAL A 580 -19.21 -12.29 26.60
C VAL A 580 -18.74 -12.28 28.06
N ALA A 581 -18.97 -13.37 28.81
CA ALA A 581 -18.49 -13.50 30.18
C ALA A 581 -16.99 -13.85 30.24
N ALA A 582 -16.53 -14.71 29.32
CA ALA A 582 -15.12 -15.07 29.19
C ALA A 582 -14.25 -13.85 28.89
N ALA A 583 -14.73 -12.88 28.10
CA ALA A 583 -14.04 -11.61 27.87
C ALA A 583 -13.80 -10.81 29.15
N ALA A 584 -14.75 -10.79 30.09
CA ALA A 584 -14.54 -10.15 31.39
C ALA A 584 -13.45 -10.88 32.20
N VAL A 585 -13.49 -12.21 32.19
CA VAL A 585 -12.47 -13.04 32.84
C VAL A 585 -11.08 -12.79 32.24
N TRP A 586 -10.96 -12.74 30.92
CA TRP A 586 -9.70 -12.44 30.24
C TRP A 586 -9.17 -11.03 30.52
N GLY A 587 -10.05 -10.04 30.68
CA GLY A 587 -9.66 -8.72 31.17
C GLY A 587 -9.00 -8.77 32.55
N GLY A 588 -9.63 -9.49 33.48
CA GLY A 588 -9.14 -9.70 34.84
C GLY A 588 -7.86 -10.55 34.91
N THR A 589 -7.83 -11.70 34.23
CA THR A 589 -6.64 -12.57 34.18
C THR A 589 -5.49 -11.89 33.44
N GLY A 590 -5.78 -11.08 32.42
CA GLY A 590 -4.80 -10.20 31.77
C GLY A 590 -4.13 -9.25 32.76
N LEU A 591 -4.89 -8.59 33.65
CA LEU A 591 -4.31 -7.75 34.71
C LEU A 591 -3.44 -8.56 35.69
N LEU A 592 -3.87 -9.75 36.08
CA LEU A 592 -3.10 -10.63 36.96
C LEU A 592 -1.79 -11.11 36.31
N ILE A 593 -1.84 -11.52 35.03
CA ILE A 593 -0.65 -11.95 34.27
C ILE A 593 0.28 -10.75 34.07
N LEU A 594 -0.24 -9.55 33.80
CA LEU A 594 0.56 -8.33 33.72
C LEU A 594 1.32 -8.09 35.03
N TRP A 595 0.64 -8.22 36.16
CA TRP A 595 1.24 -8.07 37.48
C TRP A 595 2.32 -9.14 37.75
N LEU A 596 2.01 -10.41 37.49
CA LEU A 596 2.96 -11.52 37.67
C LEU A 596 4.16 -11.40 36.74
N ALA A 597 3.96 -10.98 35.50
CA ALA A 597 5.02 -10.79 34.51
C ALA A 597 6.00 -9.68 34.92
N LEU A 598 5.49 -8.59 35.48
CA LEU A 598 6.31 -7.51 36.04
C LEU A 598 7.05 -7.95 37.30
N TYR A 599 6.44 -8.81 38.12
CA TYR A 599 7.08 -9.38 39.31
C TYR A 599 8.19 -10.39 38.97
N LEU A 600 7.94 -11.28 38.01
CA LEU A 600 8.89 -12.33 37.57
C LEU A 600 9.87 -11.85 36.50
N GLN A 601 9.78 -10.60 36.05
CA GLN A 601 10.57 -10.00 34.95
C GLN A 601 10.52 -10.82 33.65
N GLN A 602 9.35 -11.39 33.33
CA GLN A 602 9.15 -12.24 32.16
C GLN A 602 8.52 -11.45 31.00
N ARG A 603 9.35 -11.07 30.02
CA ARG A 603 8.92 -10.28 28.84
C ARG A 603 7.80 -10.94 28.03
N ALA A 604 7.84 -12.27 27.87
CA ALA A 604 6.85 -13.00 27.12
C ALA A 604 5.46 -12.87 27.76
N ALA A 605 5.33 -13.21 29.05
CA ALA A 605 4.08 -13.11 29.80
C ALA A 605 3.53 -11.66 29.84
N PHE A 606 4.43 -10.66 29.88
CA PHE A 606 4.05 -9.26 29.79
C PHE A 606 3.34 -8.95 28.47
N LEU A 607 3.92 -9.34 27.32
CA LEU A 607 3.31 -9.12 26.00
C LEU A 607 1.99 -9.89 25.86
N PHE A 608 1.93 -11.12 26.36
CA PHE A 608 0.71 -11.92 26.34
C PHE A 608 -0.43 -11.29 27.14
N SER A 609 -0.14 -10.70 28.31
CA SER A 609 -1.16 -10.02 29.11
C SER A 609 -1.86 -8.88 28.35
N LEU A 610 -1.10 -8.13 27.55
CA LEU A 610 -1.60 -7.02 26.74
C LEU A 610 -2.38 -7.53 25.53
N ALA A 611 -1.87 -8.56 24.86
CA ALA A 611 -2.57 -9.22 23.77
C ALA A 611 -3.91 -9.80 24.25
N LEU A 612 -3.94 -10.37 25.46
CA LEU A 612 -5.15 -10.92 26.08
C LEU A 612 -6.18 -9.82 26.36
N GLN A 613 -5.78 -8.64 26.84
CA GLN A 613 -6.71 -7.51 27.01
C GLN A 613 -7.32 -7.04 25.69
N VAL A 614 -6.51 -6.96 24.63
CA VAL A 614 -7.00 -6.59 23.28
C VAL A 614 -7.95 -7.65 22.75
N PHE A 615 -7.57 -8.93 22.86
CA PHE A 615 -8.39 -10.06 22.42
C PHE A 615 -9.72 -10.11 23.17
N ALA A 616 -9.72 -9.86 24.48
CA ALA A 616 -10.92 -9.81 25.29
C ALA A 616 -11.90 -8.73 24.81
N GLY A 617 -11.38 -7.55 24.48
CA GLY A 617 -12.17 -6.49 23.88
C GLY A 617 -12.76 -6.89 22.52
N LEU A 618 -11.94 -7.43 21.62
CA LEU A 618 -12.39 -7.89 20.30
C LEU A 618 -13.44 -8.99 20.40
N ALA A 619 -13.25 -9.94 21.32
CA ALA A 619 -14.20 -11.02 21.57
C ALA A 619 -15.54 -10.49 22.08
N PHE A 620 -15.54 -9.48 22.95
CA PHE A 620 -16.78 -8.83 23.37
C PHE A 620 -17.48 -8.11 22.21
N LEU A 621 -16.74 -7.41 21.33
CA LEU A 621 -17.35 -6.76 20.16
C LEU A 621 -17.92 -7.76 19.17
N ALA A 622 -17.25 -8.90 18.98
CA ALA A 622 -17.68 -9.95 18.06
C ALA A 622 -18.87 -10.77 18.58
N ALA A 623 -18.89 -11.06 19.88
CA ALA A 623 -19.93 -11.86 20.52
C ALA A 623 -21.07 -11.02 21.12
N GLY A 624 -20.87 -9.70 21.28
CA GLY A 624 -21.80 -8.79 21.91
C GLY A 624 -22.82 -8.22 20.93
N PRO A 625 -24.09 -8.03 21.33
CA PRO A 625 -25.14 -7.46 20.48
C PRO A 625 -24.95 -5.95 20.20
N LEU A 626 -23.97 -5.34 20.87
CA LEU A 626 -23.83 -3.89 21.09
C LEU A 626 -23.48 -3.08 19.83
N LEU A 627 -23.00 -3.74 18.77
CA LEU A 627 -22.62 -3.08 17.50
C LEU A 627 -23.51 -3.45 16.30
N LEU A 628 -24.32 -4.52 16.39
CA LEU A 628 -24.93 -5.15 15.20
C LEU A 628 -26.46 -5.29 15.26
N SER A 629 -27.10 -5.04 16.41
CA SER A 629 -28.55 -5.19 16.57
C SER A 629 -29.09 -4.21 17.61
N GLY A 630 -30.33 -3.72 17.43
CA GLY A 630 -30.98 -2.77 18.34
C GLY A 630 -30.82 -3.18 19.81
N ILE A 631 -30.42 -2.22 20.64
CA ILE A 631 -30.05 -2.45 22.04
C ILE A 631 -31.34 -2.65 22.86
N SER A 632 -31.97 -3.83 22.81
CA SER A 632 -33.19 -4.09 23.59
C SER A 632 -32.86 -4.27 25.08
N GLY A 633 -33.59 -3.55 25.94
CA GLY A 633 -33.52 -3.68 27.40
C GLY A 633 -34.43 -4.77 27.98
N GLU A 634 -35.20 -5.47 27.14
CA GLU A 634 -36.19 -6.44 27.59
C GLU A 634 -35.54 -7.61 28.35
N GLY A 635 -36.03 -7.86 29.58
CA GLY A 635 -35.54 -8.93 30.45
C GLY A 635 -34.21 -8.65 31.18
N LEU A 636 -33.65 -7.45 31.04
CA LEU A 636 -32.39 -7.06 31.68
C LEU A 636 -32.62 -5.98 32.74
N SER A 637 -31.88 -6.07 33.84
CA SER A 637 -31.88 -5.05 34.90
C SER A 637 -30.76 -4.04 34.66
N PRO A 638 -31.01 -2.72 34.81
CA PRO A 638 -29.98 -1.70 34.66
C PRO A 638 -28.75 -2.01 35.52
N LEU A 639 -27.57 -1.86 34.94
CA LEU A 639 -26.25 -2.12 35.55
C LEU A 639 -26.00 -3.57 36.01
N ALA A 640 -26.96 -4.48 35.89
CA ALA A 640 -26.88 -5.84 36.42
C ALA A 640 -26.95 -6.90 35.30
N HIS A 641 -26.19 -6.68 34.22
CA HIS A 641 -26.02 -7.63 33.12
C HIS A 641 -24.60 -7.63 32.54
N THR A 642 -24.26 -8.70 31.83
CA THR A 642 -22.93 -8.89 31.21
C THR A 642 -22.59 -7.83 30.16
N GLY A 643 -23.61 -7.29 29.48
CA GLY A 643 -23.44 -6.17 28.54
C GLY A 643 -22.85 -4.89 29.15
N PHE A 644 -23.03 -4.67 30.45
CA PHE A 644 -22.44 -3.54 31.18
C PHE A 644 -21.15 -3.97 31.90
N TRP A 645 -21.20 -5.07 32.64
CA TRP A 645 -20.07 -5.52 33.46
C TRP A 645 -18.84 -5.93 32.64
N THR A 646 -19.01 -6.55 31.48
CA THR A 646 -17.85 -6.93 30.65
C THR A 646 -17.04 -5.72 30.17
N PRO A 647 -17.64 -4.72 29.48
CA PRO A 647 -16.88 -3.52 29.07
C PRO A 647 -16.43 -2.69 30.28
N ALA A 648 -17.20 -2.66 31.37
CA ALA A 648 -16.77 -1.98 32.61
C ALA A 648 -15.53 -2.65 33.23
N VAL A 649 -15.49 -3.97 33.34
CA VAL A 649 -14.33 -4.73 33.86
C VAL A 649 -13.11 -4.58 32.95
N LEU A 650 -13.29 -4.64 31.62
CA LEU A 650 -12.21 -4.36 30.66
C LEU A 650 -11.67 -2.93 30.85
N GLY A 651 -12.57 -1.96 30.97
CA GLY A 651 -12.24 -0.55 31.21
C GLY A 651 -11.45 -0.33 32.50
N LEU A 652 -11.91 -0.92 33.60
CA LEU A 652 -11.28 -0.82 34.91
C LEU A 652 -9.94 -1.58 34.95
N ALA A 653 -9.87 -2.80 34.43
CA ALA A 653 -8.64 -3.59 34.39
C ALA A 653 -7.55 -2.88 33.59
N ALA A 654 -7.90 -2.25 32.46
CA ALA A 654 -6.97 -1.46 31.67
C ALA A 654 -6.53 -0.16 32.40
N GLN A 655 -7.45 0.55 33.04
CA GLN A 655 -7.13 1.76 33.83
C GLN A 655 -6.22 1.44 35.04
N ILE A 656 -6.48 0.34 35.76
CA ILE A 656 -5.63 -0.14 36.87
C ILE A 656 -4.25 -0.57 36.34
N GLY A 657 -4.21 -1.28 35.20
CA GLY A 657 -2.97 -1.63 34.52
C GLY A 657 -2.15 -0.39 34.13
N ALA A 658 -2.80 0.63 33.55
CA ALA A 658 -2.18 1.90 33.21
C ALA A 658 -1.61 2.63 34.45
N TRP A 659 -2.37 2.66 35.54
CA TRP A 659 -1.92 3.25 36.81
C TRP A 659 -0.67 2.54 37.36
N ARG A 660 -0.63 1.20 37.30
CA ARG A 660 0.55 0.42 37.75
C ARG A 660 1.78 0.68 36.90
N LEU A 661 1.63 0.67 35.57
CA LEU A 661 2.75 0.94 34.66
C LEU A 661 3.28 2.35 34.83
N GLN A 662 2.40 3.33 35.07
CA GLN A 662 2.79 4.69 35.36
C GLN A 662 3.57 4.80 36.69
N GLY A 663 3.10 4.12 37.74
CA GLY A 663 3.80 4.07 39.03
C GLY A 663 5.21 3.49 38.89
N LEU A 664 5.36 2.42 38.12
CA LEU A 664 6.66 1.81 37.83
C LEU A 664 7.56 2.72 37.00
N ALA A 665 7.03 3.34 35.94
CA ALA A 665 7.77 4.28 35.10
C ALA A 665 8.31 5.48 35.88
N ARG A 666 7.60 5.93 36.93
CA ARG A 666 8.06 7.00 37.84
C ARG A 666 9.09 6.53 38.85
N SER A 667 9.00 5.28 39.30
CA SER A 667 9.91 4.72 40.31
C SER A 667 11.32 4.47 39.79
N GLY A 668 11.52 4.41 38.47
CA GLY A 668 12.82 4.14 37.84
C GLY A 668 13.37 2.73 38.10
N ARG A 669 12.57 1.82 38.68
CA ARG A 669 12.97 0.43 38.92
C ARG A 669 13.16 -0.30 37.60
N ASP A 670 14.25 -1.07 37.51
CA ASP A 670 14.48 -1.95 36.38
C ASP A 670 13.43 -3.07 36.36
N THR A 671 12.62 -3.09 35.31
CA THR A 671 11.57 -4.10 35.11
C THR A 671 12.08 -5.33 34.36
N GLY A 672 13.33 -5.34 33.88
CA GLY A 672 13.90 -6.43 33.09
C GLY A 672 13.25 -6.61 31.71
N ILE A 673 12.52 -5.60 31.22
CA ILE A 673 11.77 -5.62 29.95
C ILE A 673 12.36 -4.56 29.02
N ASP A 674 13.35 -4.95 28.24
CA ASP A 674 14.06 -4.07 27.31
C ASP A 674 13.24 -3.75 26.05
N GLY A 675 13.33 -2.50 25.58
CA GLY A 675 12.79 -2.05 24.30
C GLY A 675 11.31 -1.65 24.28
N VAL A 676 10.62 -1.64 25.42
CA VAL A 676 9.22 -1.19 25.53
C VAL A 676 9.11 0.01 26.46
N SER A 677 8.63 1.15 25.94
CA SER A 677 8.39 2.32 26.78
C SER A 677 7.14 2.13 27.64
N LEU A 678 7.33 1.82 28.93
CA LEU A 678 6.24 1.64 29.90
C LEU A 678 5.28 2.83 29.94
N GLN A 679 5.80 4.05 29.75
CA GLN A 679 4.98 5.26 29.71
C GLN A 679 3.98 5.27 28.54
N ARG A 680 4.43 5.02 27.30
CA ARG A 680 3.52 4.98 26.14
C ARG A 680 2.51 3.84 26.26
N LEU A 681 2.94 2.72 26.81
CA LEU A 681 2.07 1.57 27.01
C LEU A 681 0.99 1.83 28.05
N GLY A 682 1.35 2.52 29.15
CA GLY A 682 0.39 3.05 30.11
C GLY A 682 -0.59 4.05 29.48
N GLN A 683 -0.14 4.92 28.57
CA GLN A 683 -1.02 5.83 27.82
C GLN A 683 -2.02 5.08 26.93
N LEU A 684 -1.57 4.05 26.22
CA LEU A 684 -2.43 3.22 25.37
C LEU A 684 -3.47 2.46 26.19
N LEU A 685 -3.07 1.85 27.30
CA LEU A 685 -3.99 1.17 28.23
C LEU A 685 -4.98 2.13 28.86
N LEU A 686 -4.57 3.37 29.18
CA LEU A 686 -5.46 4.39 29.69
C LEU A 686 -6.52 4.78 28.65
N ALA A 687 -6.11 5.00 27.40
CA ALA A 687 -7.04 5.31 26.31
C ALA A 687 -7.99 4.15 26.01
N TRP A 688 -7.47 2.92 25.98
CA TRP A 688 -8.25 1.68 25.85
C TRP A 688 -9.28 1.56 26.98
N GLY A 689 -8.85 1.74 28.23
CA GLY A 689 -9.72 1.66 29.39
C GLY A 689 -10.79 2.75 29.44
N ALA A 690 -10.46 3.97 29.01
CA ALA A 690 -11.41 5.07 28.90
C ALA A 690 -12.45 4.83 27.80
N GLY A 691 -12.05 4.24 26.66
CA GLY A 691 -12.96 3.86 25.58
C GLY A 691 -13.96 2.80 26.03
N TRP A 692 -13.50 1.75 26.71
CA TRP A 692 -14.37 0.72 27.27
C TRP A 692 -15.30 1.24 28.36
N TRP A 693 -14.82 2.16 29.21
CA TRP A 693 -15.65 2.85 30.19
C TRP A 693 -16.75 3.69 29.53
N ALA A 694 -16.40 4.46 28.49
CA ALA A 694 -17.37 5.25 27.73
C ALA A 694 -18.40 4.36 27.02
N LEU A 695 -17.97 3.24 26.44
CA LEU A 695 -18.88 2.27 25.80
C LEU A 695 -19.84 1.63 26.80
N ALA A 696 -19.36 1.27 28.00
CA ALA A 696 -20.20 0.72 29.05
C ALA A 696 -21.31 1.73 29.43
N LEU A 697 -20.96 2.99 29.66
CA LEU A 697 -21.95 4.04 30.01
C LEU A 697 -22.87 4.38 28.85
N ALA A 698 -22.34 4.53 27.63
CA ALA A 698 -23.15 4.87 26.47
C ALA A 698 -24.15 3.76 26.13
N SER A 699 -23.72 2.50 26.21
CA SER A 699 -24.61 1.36 25.95
C SER A 699 -25.75 1.26 26.95
N GLU A 700 -25.49 1.60 28.21
CA GLU A 700 -26.51 1.66 29.26
C GLU A 700 -27.55 2.76 28.99
N VAL A 701 -27.08 3.96 28.62
CA VAL A 701 -27.97 5.08 28.32
C VAL A 701 -28.84 4.78 27.09
N LEU A 702 -28.24 4.27 26.02
CA LEU A 702 -28.97 3.92 24.79
C LEU A 702 -29.97 2.78 24.99
N ARG A 703 -29.78 1.92 26.01
CA ARG A 703 -30.67 0.79 26.31
C ARG A 703 -31.88 1.18 27.16
N PHE A 704 -31.69 2.06 28.15
CA PHE A 704 -32.69 2.31 29.20
C PHE A 704 -33.23 3.74 29.24
N VAL A 705 -32.57 4.72 28.60
CA VAL A 705 -33.02 6.12 28.59
C VAL A 705 -33.78 6.42 27.29
N SER A 706 -34.91 7.12 27.41
CA SER A 706 -35.71 7.57 26.26
C SER A 706 -34.90 8.43 25.29
N ASP A 707 -35.08 8.23 23.98
CA ASP A 707 -34.33 8.89 22.89
C ASP A 707 -34.15 10.41 23.08
N ASN A 708 -35.22 11.10 23.47
CA ASN A 708 -35.23 12.54 23.69
C ASN A 708 -34.30 13.04 24.81
N MET A 709 -33.95 12.18 25.77
CA MET A 709 -33.09 12.48 26.93
C MET A 709 -31.70 11.88 26.83
N GLN A 710 -31.44 10.98 25.88
CA GLN A 710 -30.16 10.27 25.76
C GLN A 710 -28.98 11.23 25.67
N ALA A 711 -29.05 12.26 24.81
CA ALA A 711 -28.00 13.25 24.66
C ALA A 711 -27.70 13.99 25.98
N SER A 712 -28.75 14.44 26.68
CA SER A 712 -28.62 15.13 27.98
C SER A 712 -27.94 14.26 29.03
N VAL A 713 -28.35 12.99 29.13
CA VAL A 713 -27.77 12.04 30.11
C VAL A 713 -26.31 11.70 29.75
N LEU A 714 -26.00 11.49 28.47
CA LEU A 714 -24.63 11.26 28.01
C LEU A 714 -23.69 12.43 28.35
N LEU A 715 -24.15 13.67 28.15
CA LEU A 715 -23.38 14.87 28.51
C LEU A 715 -23.07 14.92 30.01
N ILE A 716 -24.07 14.64 30.85
CA ILE A 716 -23.91 14.61 32.31
C ILE A 716 -22.93 13.50 32.74
N LEU A 717 -23.08 12.28 32.22
CA LEU A 717 -22.19 11.16 32.56
C LEU A 717 -20.75 11.37 32.07
N ALA A 718 -20.57 11.98 30.90
CA ALA A 718 -19.25 12.36 30.40
C ALA A 718 -18.58 13.41 31.30
N ALA A 719 -19.33 14.43 31.73
CA ALA A 719 -18.85 15.45 32.66
C ALA A 719 -18.51 14.84 34.04
N LEU A 720 -19.36 13.97 34.59
CA LEU A 720 -19.10 13.27 35.84
C LEU A 720 -17.84 12.38 35.76
N SER A 721 -17.68 11.63 34.66
CA SER A 721 -16.47 10.82 34.44
C SER A 721 -15.21 11.68 34.41
N ALA A 722 -15.25 12.82 33.69
CA ALA A 722 -14.14 13.77 33.65
C ALA A 722 -13.83 14.39 35.02
N LEU A 723 -14.85 14.70 35.84
CA LEU A 723 -14.67 15.20 37.19
C LEU A 723 -14.05 14.15 38.13
N ILE A 724 -14.48 12.89 38.04
CA ILE A 724 -13.88 11.77 38.79
C ILE A 724 -12.42 11.59 38.39
N TRP A 725 -12.13 11.53 37.09
CA TRP A 725 -10.76 11.44 36.58
C TRP A 725 -9.91 12.65 36.97
N MET A 726 -10.47 13.86 37.01
CA MET A 726 -9.77 15.05 37.49
C MET A 726 -9.39 14.92 38.97
N LEU A 727 -10.31 14.48 39.84
CA LEU A 727 -10.00 14.26 41.26
C LEU A 727 -8.88 13.22 41.43
N LEU A 728 -8.93 12.12 40.67
CA LEU A 728 -7.90 11.09 40.66
C LEU A 728 -6.55 11.61 40.12
N ALA A 729 -6.58 12.41 39.06
CA ALA A 729 -5.40 13.01 38.45
C ALA A 729 -4.71 13.99 39.39
N LEU A 730 -5.47 14.78 40.16
CA LEU A 730 -4.94 15.67 41.19
C LEU A 730 -4.31 14.87 42.34
N ARG A 731 -5.00 13.83 42.83
CA ARG A 731 -4.51 13.00 43.94
C ARG A 731 -3.23 12.23 43.60
N THR A 732 -3.13 11.70 42.39
CA THR A 732 -1.99 10.88 41.95
C THR A 732 -0.95 11.67 41.13
N ARG A 733 -1.17 12.97 40.93
CA ARG A 733 -0.42 13.84 40.00
C ARG A 733 -0.28 13.23 38.60
N TRP A 734 -1.29 12.52 38.11
CA TRP A 734 -1.23 11.73 36.88
C TRP A 734 -1.46 12.61 35.64
N ARG A 735 -0.36 13.00 34.97
CA ARG A 735 -0.37 13.87 33.78
C ARG A 735 -1.18 13.30 32.61
N GLU A 736 -1.02 12.01 32.34
CA GLU A 736 -1.74 11.34 31.24
C GLU A 736 -3.24 11.24 31.51
N LEU A 737 -3.66 11.08 32.77
CA LEU A 737 -5.08 11.15 33.16
C LEU A 737 -5.63 12.58 33.08
N ALA A 738 -4.81 13.58 33.39
CA ALA A 738 -5.18 14.97 33.16
C ALA A 738 -5.41 15.27 31.66
N LEU A 739 -4.57 14.72 30.77
CA LEU A 739 -4.78 14.77 29.32
C LEU A 739 -6.10 14.11 28.90
N LEU A 740 -6.45 12.96 29.47
CA LEU A 740 -7.73 12.30 29.19
C LEU A 740 -8.92 13.20 29.55
N CYS A 741 -8.85 13.93 30.67
CA CYS A 741 -9.91 14.87 31.08
C CYS A 741 -10.13 16.00 30.07
N SER A 742 -9.10 16.39 29.30
CA SER A 742 -9.21 17.42 28.26
C SER A 742 -10.07 17.00 27.07
N LEU A 743 -10.35 15.70 26.93
CA LEU A 743 -11.23 15.16 25.89
C LEU A 743 -12.73 15.38 26.14
N LEU A 744 -13.11 15.99 27.27
CA LEU A 744 -14.52 16.28 27.55
C LEU A 744 -15.17 17.14 26.46
N ALA A 745 -14.48 18.18 25.98
CA ALA A 745 -15.00 19.05 24.92
C ALA A 745 -15.23 18.32 23.58
N PRO A 746 -14.26 17.58 23.02
CA PRO A 746 -14.49 16.83 21.78
C PRO A 746 -15.55 15.73 21.95
N VAL A 747 -15.61 15.03 23.09
CA VAL A 747 -16.67 14.03 23.34
C VAL A 747 -18.05 14.69 23.38
N ALA A 748 -18.20 15.82 24.05
CA ALA A 748 -19.46 16.57 24.05
C ALA A 748 -19.82 17.10 22.64
N GLY A 749 -18.83 17.48 21.83
CA GLY A 749 -19.03 17.82 20.42
C GLY A 749 -19.53 16.64 19.59
N LEU A 750 -19.03 15.42 19.82
CA LEU A 750 -19.55 14.22 19.15
C LEU A 750 -21.00 13.91 19.56
N ILE A 751 -21.34 14.10 20.84
CA ILE A 751 -22.73 13.96 21.32
C ILE A 751 -23.64 14.99 20.65
N LEU A 752 -23.19 16.24 20.50
CA LEU A 752 -23.94 17.28 19.79
C LEU A 752 -24.18 16.90 18.31
N ILE A 753 -23.15 16.41 17.62
CA ILE A 753 -23.26 15.98 16.21
C ILE A 753 -24.23 14.80 16.09
N HIS A 754 -24.21 13.86 17.04
CA HIS A 754 -25.14 12.74 17.06
C HIS A 754 -26.60 13.18 17.29
N ALA A 755 -26.83 14.16 18.17
CA ALA A 755 -28.16 14.69 18.46
C ALA A 755 -28.69 15.67 17.40
N TRP A 756 -27.82 16.14 16.49
CA TRP A 756 -28.11 17.19 15.53
C TRP A 756 -29.19 16.81 14.52
N HIS A 757 -30.19 17.68 14.39
CA HIS A 757 -31.20 17.63 13.33
C HIS A 757 -31.73 19.05 13.04
N PRO A 758 -32.43 19.29 11.91
CA PRO A 758 -32.86 20.64 11.50
C PRO A 758 -33.77 21.40 12.46
N PHE A 759 -34.35 20.75 13.46
CA PHE A 759 -35.19 21.35 14.50
C PHE A 759 -34.64 21.11 15.92
N TYR A 760 -33.36 20.71 16.03
CA TYR A 760 -32.73 20.44 17.32
C TYR A 760 -32.76 21.68 18.22
N HIS A 761 -33.25 21.50 19.45
CA HIS A 761 -33.33 22.51 20.49
C HIS A 761 -32.36 22.11 21.62
N PRO A 762 -31.15 22.72 21.69
CA PRO A 762 -30.12 22.36 22.67
C PRO A 762 -30.56 22.45 24.14
N ALA A 763 -31.46 23.38 24.49
CA ALA A 763 -31.94 23.55 25.86
C ALA A 763 -33.11 22.60 26.25
N ALA A 764 -33.77 21.91 25.31
CA ALA A 764 -34.87 20.98 25.59
C ALA A 764 -34.44 19.74 26.39
N ASN A 765 -35.41 19.05 27.02
CA ASN A 765 -35.23 17.73 27.65
C ASN A 765 -34.01 17.67 28.60
N PHE A 766 -33.89 18.66 29.49
CA PHE A 766 -32.74 18.85 30.40
C PHE A 766 -31.39 19.10 29.71
N GLY A 767 -31.38 19.40 28.41
CA GLY A 767 -30.18 19.74 27.65
C GLY A 767 -29.51 21.01 28.18
N TRP A 768 -30.29 21.99 28.66
CA TRP A 768 -29.74 23.18 29.32
C TRP A 768 -28.85 22.79 30.53
N LEU A 769 -29.27 21.81 31.32
CA LEU A 769 -28.50 21.32 32.46
C LEU A 769 -27.26 20.55 31.99
N GLY A 770 -27.41 19.67 31.00
CA GLY A 770 -26.29 18.90 30.43
C GLY A 770 -25.19 19.80 29.88
N TRP A 771 -25.54 20.82 29.09
CA TRP A 771 -24.58 21.78 28.53
C TRP A 771 -23.92 22.64 29.61
N VAL A 772 -24.68 23.15 30.58
CA VAL A 772 -24.13 23.92 31.71
C VAL A 772 -23.14 23.07 32.52
N VAL A 773 -23.49 21.82 32.84
CA VAL A 773 -22.62 20.91 33.58
C VAL A 773 -21.35 20.59 32.80
N VAL A 774 -21.44 20.33 31.48
CA VAL A 774 -20.26 20.08 30.63
C VAL A 774 -19.35 21.30 30.55
N ILE A 775 -19.90 22.49 30.32
CA ILE A 775 -19.10 23.73 30.22
C ILE A 775 -18.45 24.06 31.57
N ALA A 776 -19.20 23.92 32.68
CA ALA A 776 -18.67 24.13 34.02
C ALA A 776 -17.58 23.12 34.38
N ALA A 777 -17.81 21.83 34.12
CA ALA A 777 -16.83 20.77 34.33
C ALA A 777 -15.57 20.98 33.47
N HIS A 778 -15.74 21.35 32.20
CA HIS A 778 -14.63 21.64 31.28
C HIS A 778 -13.76 22.80 31.78
N LEU A 779 -14.37 23.93 32.16
CA LEU A 779 -13.63 25.06 32.71
C LEU A 779 -12.97 24.72 34.05
N LEU A 780 -13.63 23.96 34.91
CA LEU A 780 -13.09 23.53 36.19
C LEU A 780 -11.88 22.60 36.01
N VAL A 781 -11.98 21.63 35.09
CA VAL A 781 -10.89 20.74 34.64
C VAL A 781 -9.69 21.56 34.17
N LEU A 782 -9.90 22.53 33.28
CA LEU A 782 -8.82 23.39 32.76
C LEU A 782 -8.18 24.25 33.85
N ARG A 783 -8.99 24.79 34.77
CA ARG A 783 -8.51 25.63 35.88
C ARG A 783 -7.70 24.83 36.90
N ARG A 784 -8.17 23.63 37.27
CA ARG A 784 -7.58 22.80 38.32
C ARG A 784 -6.38 21.99 37.82
N LEU A 785 -6.39 21.53 36.58
CA LEU A 785 -5.33 20.70 36.01
C LEU A 785 -4.30 21.48 35.19
N HIS A 786 -4.32 22.82 35.21
CA HIS A 786 -3.43 23.67 34.41
C HIS A 786 -1.94 23.31 34.59
N GLU A 787 -1.49 23.01 35.81
CA GLU A 787 -0.10 22.65 36.10
C GLU A 787 0.29 21.25 35.59
N LEU A 788 -0.68 20.34 35.43
CA LEU A 788 -0.46 18.97 34.97
C LEU A 788 -0.59 18.82 33.46
N LEU A 789 -1.35 19.72 32.82
CA LEU A 789 -1.62 19.71 31.39
C LEU A 789 -0.42 20.30 30.59
N PRO A 790 0.07 19.59 29.57
CA PRO A 790 0.98 20.18 28.60
C PRO A 790 0.38 21.43 27.95
N SER A 791 1.21 22.43 27.67
CA SER A 791 0.77 23.73 27.12
C SER A 791 -0.04 23.60 25.82
N MET A 792 0.35 22.68 24.93
CA MET A 792 -0.38 22.39 23.70
C MET A 792 -1.75 21.78 23.96
N ALA A 793 -1.87 20.82 24.88
CA ALA A 793 -3.14 20.19 25.20
C ALA A 793 -4.11 21.17 25.88
N ALA A 794 -3.61 21.99 26.81
CA ALA A 794 -4.39 23.06 27.41
C ALA A 794 -4.86 24.07 26.34
N SER A 795 -3.98 24.49 25.43
CA SER A 795 -4.31 25.38 24.31
C SER A 795 -5.43 24.81 23.44
N VAL A 796 -5.32 23.54 23.01
CA VAL A 796 -6.33 22.88 22.18
C VAL A 796 -7.66 22.77 22.93
N ALA A 797 -7.63 22.38 24.20
CA ALA A 797 -8.83 22.24 25.00
C ALA A 797 -9.59 23.56 25.20
N HIS A 798 -8.88 24.67 25.44
CA HIS A 798 -9.49 26.02 25.48
C HIS A 798 -10.16 26.39 24.16
N VAL A 799 -9.53 26.11 23.02
CA VAL A 799 -10.08 26.41 21.69
C VAL A 799 -11.32 25.56 21.40
N LEU A 800 -11.24 24.24 21.62
CA LEU A 800 -12.37 23.33 21.39
C LEU A 800 -13.56 23.62 22.31
N GLY A 801 -13.29 23.90 23.59
CA GLY A 801 -14.33 24.32 24.54
C GLY A 801 -15.00 25.64 24.14
N CYS A 802 -14.23 26.59 23.59
CA CYS A 802 -14.76 27.83 23.05
C CYS A 802 -15.70 27.58 21.86
N TRP A 803 -15.29 26.75 20.89
CA TRP A 803 -16.14 26.41 19.74
C TRP A 803 -17.39 25.64 20.15
N LEU A 804 -17.28 24.74 21.12
CA LEU A 804 -18.44 24.02 21.66
C LEU A 804 -19.45 25.01 22.28
N LEU A 805 -18.98 25.95 23.10
CA LEU A 805 -19.83 26.98 23.70
C LEU A 805 -20.50 27.87 22.64
N ILE A 806 -19.72 28.41 21.68
CA ILE A 806 -20.25 29.24 20.59
C ILE A 806 -21.25 28.44 19.74
N GLY A 807 -20.92 27.18 19.43
CA GLY A 807 -21.78 26.29 18.67
C GLY A 807 -23.13 26.07 19.34
N VAL A 808 -23.15 25.62 20.59
CA VAL A 808 -24.40 25.37 21.35
C VAL A 808 -25.24 26.65 21.45
N LEU A 809 -24.64 27.79 21.78
CA LEU A 809 -25.35 29.06 21.87
C LEU A 809 -25.86 29.56 20.50
N ALA A 810 -25.12 29.32 19.42
CA ALA A 810 -25.56 29.68 18.06
C ALA A 810 -26.73 28.79 17.60
N LEU A 811 -26.72 27.51 17.98
CA LEU A 811 -27.84 26.60 17.72
C LEU A 811 -29.10 27.00 18.49
N GLU A 812 -28.93 27.41 19.75
CA GLU A 812 -30.02 27.93 20.56
C GLU A 812 -30.59 29.23 19.97
N LEU A 813 -29.72 30.19 19.62
CA LEU A 813 -30.15 31.43 18.98
C LEU A 813 -30.86 31.18 17.64
N ARG A 814 -30.37 30.23 16.85
CA ARG A 814 -31.03 29.81 15.61
C ARG A 814 -32.42 29.24 15.88
N TYR A 815 -32.56 28.37 16.88
CA TYR A 815 -33.87 27.82 17.26
C TYR A 815 -34.84 28.94 17.67
N LEU A 816 -34.38 29.91 18.46
CA LEU A 816 -35.19 31.08 18.82
C LEU A 816 -35.63 31.88 17.59
N MET A 817 -34.71 32.18 16.67
CA MET A 817 -35.04 32.90 15.42
C MET A 817 -35.97 32.09 14.51
N LEU A 818 -35.85 30.75 14.51
CA LEU A 818 -36.79 29.87 13.80
C LEU A 818 -38.18 29.91 14.42
N SER A 819 -38.29 29.94 15.74
CA SER A 819 -39.58 29.98 16.44
C SER A 819 -40.34 31.30 16.27
N LEU A 820 -39.63 32.38 15.92
CA LEU A 820 -40.19 33.71 15.68
C LEU A 820 -40.58 33.96 14.21
N ALA A 821 -40.18 33.09 13.28
CA ALA A 821 -40.37 33.27 11.85
C ALA A 821 -41.34 32.21 11.29
N ASP A 822 -42.55 32.64 10.91
CA ASP A 822 -43.59 31.75 10.34
C ASP A 822 -43.20 31.17 8.96
N HIS A 823 -42.36 31.89 8.20
CA HIS A 823 -41.90 31.50 6.85
C HIS A 823 -40.37 31.52 6.75
N TYR A 824 -39.82 30.90 5.69
CA TYR A 824 -38.38 30.92 5.45
C TYR A 824 -37.92 32.32 5.05
N ASN A 825 -37.25 33.03 5.96
CA ASN A 825 -36.82 34.43 5.77
C ASN A 825 -35.37 34.68 6.26
N ALA A 826 -34.91 35.91 6.10
CA ALA A 826 -33.58 36.40 6.46
C ALA A 826 -33.21 36.19 7.94
N TRP A 827 -34.19 36.19 8.85
CA TRP A 827 -33.96 36.01 10.30
C TRP A 827 -33.34 34.64 10.62
N ARG A 828 -33.70 33.61 9.86
CA ARG A 828 -33.13 32.25 10.01
C ARG A 828 -31.64 32.20 9.68
N TRP A 829 -31.20 32.99 8.71
CA TRP A 829 -29.78 33.12 8.38
C TRP A 829 -29.02 33.82 9.50
N LEU A 830 -29.58 34.90 10.05
CA LEU A 830 -28.95 35.68 11.13
C LEU A 830 -28.75 34.87 12.41
N GLY A 831 -29.65 33.94 12.73
CA GLY A 831 -29.53 33.07 13.91
C GLY A 831 -28.20 32.30 13.99
N TRP A 832 -27.62 31.95 12.83
CA TRP A 832 -26.31 31.29 12.77
C TRP A 832 -25.10 32.23 12.93
N ALA A 833 -25.25 33.49 12.52
CA ALA A 833 -24.11 34.39 12.33
C ALA A 833 -23.93 35.41 13.44
N LEU A 834 -25.02 35.82 14.10
CA LEU A 834 -24.98 36.88 15.11
C LEU A 834 -24.01 36.57 16.25
N LEU A 835 -24.09 35.36 16.82
CA LEU A 835 -23.25 34.98 17.96
C LEU A 835 -21.75 34.82 17.58
N PRO A 836 -21.38 34.10 16.50
CA PRO A 836 -20.01 34.10 16.00
C PRO A 836 -19.47 35.51 15.66
N THR A 837 -20.30 36.36 15.05
CA THR A 837 -19.92 37.73 14.68
C THR A 837 -19.67 38.58 15.92
N ALA A 838 -20.56 38.50 16.92
CA ALA A 838 -20.40 39.18 18.20
C ALA A 838 -19.12 38.72 18.92
N TYR A 839 -18.84 37.41 18.92
CA TYR A 839 -17.60 36.87 19.45
C TYR A 839 -16.37 37.47 18.77
N LEU A 840 -16.34 37.49 17.43
CA LEU A 840 -15.23 38.09 16.67
C LEU A 840 -15.06 39.57 17.01
N TRP A 841 -16.16 40.31 17.14
CA TRP A 841 -16.12 41.73 17.49
C TRP A 841 -15.57 41.98 18.90
N VAL A 842 -15.97 41.17 19.88
CA VAL A 842 -15.48 41.27 21.26
C VAL A 842 -14.00 40.88 21.34
N MET A 843 -13.59 39.79 20.67
CA MET A 843 -12.20 39.33 20.69
C MET A 843 -11.25 40.21 19.88
N ALA A 844 -11.76 40.95 18.89
CA ALA A 844 -11.01 41.93 18.13
C ALA A 844 -10.69 43.22 18.91
N GLN A 845 -11.44 43.51 19.98
CA GLN A 845 -11.22 44.68 20.82
C GLN A 845 -10.07 44.46 21.81
N ALA A 846 -9.24 45.49 22.04
CA ALA A 846 -8.11 45.43 22.97
C ALA A 846 -8.50 45.45 24.48
N ARG A 847 -9.77 45.19 24.83
CA ARG A 847 -10.26 45.20 26.22
C ARG A 847 -9.73 43.99 26.99
N ARG A 848 -9.29 44.16 28.24
CA ARG A 848 -8.92 43.04 29.13
C ARG A 848 -10.19 42.34 29.61
N LEU A 849 -10.29 41.03 29.38
CA LEU A 849 -11.44 40.19 29.77
C LEU A 849 -11.04 39.25 30.91
N PRO A 850 -11.97 38.81 31.78
CA PRO A 850 -11.66 37.91 32.89
C PRO A 850 -11.17 36.52 32.43
N TRP A 851 -10.71 35.70 33.38
CA TRP A 851 -10.41 34.29 33.12
C TRP A 851 -11.64 33.57 32.53
N PRO A 852 -11.52 32.74 31.46
CA PRO A 852 -10.29 32.15 30.92
C PRO A 852 -9.54 33.00 29.88
N VAL A 853 -10.11 34.10 29.38
CA VAL A 853 -9.51 34.88 28.27
C VAL A 853 -8.23 35.60 28.70
N ALA A 854 -8.18 36.21 29.89
CA ALA A 854 -6.96 36.87 30.38
C ALA A 854 -5.76 35.92 30.51
N GLY A 855 -5.99 34.65 30.83
CA GLY A 855 -4.91 33.65 30.97
C GLY A 855 -4.44 33.08 29.64
N PHE A 856 -5.29 33.13 28.61
CA PHE A 856 -5.09 32.46 27.32
C PHE A 856 -5.51 33.35 26.14
N GLU A 857 -5.04 34.60 26.13
CA GLU A 857 -5.48 35.59 25.13
C GLU A 857 -5.20 35.13 23.69
N ARG A 858 -4.09 34.43 23.48
CA ARG A 858 -3.70 33.90 22.17
C ARG A 858 -4.70 32.86 21.68
N GLU A 859 -5.13 31.97 22.57
CA GLU A 859 -6.03 30.87 22.27
C GLU A 859 -7.42 31.38 21.90
N TYR A 860 -7.99 32.31 22.67
CA TYR A 860 -9.32 32.86 22.37
C TYR A 860 -9.32 33.86 21.21
N ARG A 861 -8.38 34.83 21.20
CA ARG A 861 -8.41 35.92 20.23
C ARG A 861 -7.83 35.56 18.86
N LEU A 862 -6.94 34.56 18.79
CA LEU A 862 -6.30 34.14 17.54
C LEU A 862 -6.76 32.75 17.13
N TRP A 863 -6.47 31.72 17.94
CA TRP A 863 -6.66 30.33 17.51
C TRP A 863 -8.13 29.92 17.41
N ALA A 864 -8.97 30.31 18.37
CA ALA A 864 -10.41 30.05 18.30
C ALA A 864 -11.11 30.98 17.30
N ALA A 865 -10.66 32.23 17.20
CA ALA A 865 -11.27 33.22 16.32
C ALA A 865 -10.94 33.04 14.84
N ALA A 866 -9.75 32.53 14.47
CA ALA A 866 -9.33 32.45 13.06
C ALA A 866 -10.17 31.48 12.22
N PRO A 867 -10.42 30.22 12.65
CA PRO A 867 -11.31 29.33 11.89
C PRO A 867 -12.75 29.83 11.89
N LEU A 868 -13.19 30.48 12.98
CA LEU A 868 -14.50 31.10 13.04
C LEU A 868 -14.63 32.28 12.06
N ALA A 869 -13.58 33.08 11.90
CA ALA A 869 -13.53 34.16 10.92
C ALA A 869 -13.57 33.61 9.48
N ALA A 870 -12.85 32.52 9.19
CA ALA A 870 -12.94 31.84 7.90
C ALA A 870 -14.35 31.27 7.65
N LEU A 871 -14.96 30.64 8.66
CA LEU A 871 -16.32 30.13 8.60
C LEU A 871 -17.33 31.26 8.37
N MET A 872 -17.18 32.39 9.04
CA MET A 872 -18.06 33.55 8.89
C MET A 872 -17.87 34.25 7.54
N LEU A 873 -16.66 34.25 6.97
CA LEU A 873 -16.45 34.68 5.59
C LEU A 873 -17.16 33.73 4.60
N ALA A 874 -17.04 32.41 4.78
CA ALA A 874 -17.75 31.44 3.96
C ALA A 874 -19.28 31.58 4.09
N TRP A 875 -19.77 31.75 5.33
CA TRP A 875 -21.18 32.01 5.61
C TRP A 875 -21.65 33.32 4.95
N PHE A 876 -20.85 34.38 4.99
CA PHE A 876 -21.17 35.65 4.31
C PHE A 876 -21.41 35.42 2.81
N TRP A 877 -20.49 34.72 2.13
CA TRP A 877 -20.63 34.45 0.70
C TRP A 877 -21.82 33.53 0.39
N LEU A 878 -22.03 32.50 1.21
CA LEU A 878 -23.15 31.57 1.06
C LEU A 878 -24.50 32.27 1.26
N ALA A 879 -24.67 32.98 2.36
CA ALA A 879 -25.87 33.74 2.68
C ALA A 879 -26.12 34.83 1.62
N ASN A 880 -25.07 35.50 1.16
CA ASN A 880 -25.19 36.49 0.11
C ASN A 880 -25.68 35.87 -1.21
N ALA A 881 -25.14 34.72 -1.63
CA ALA A 881 -25.51 34.11 -2.91
C ALA A 881 -26.89 33.41 -2.91
N SER A 882 -27.34 32.89 -1.76
CA SER A 882 -28.51 32.01 -1.69
C SER A 882 -29.78 32.66 -1.17
N SER A 883 -29.68 33.68 -0.31
CA SER A 883 -30.84 34.31 0.31
C SER A 883 -31.44 35.42 -0.56
N ALA A 884 -32.75 35.36 -0.80
CA ALA A 884 -33.53 36.38 -1.52
C ALA A 884 -33.70 37.69 -0.73
N GLY A 885 -33.37 37.69 0.56
CA GLY A 885 -33.52 38.87 1.44
C GLY A 885 -34.92 39.07 1.98
N ASP A 886 -35.82 38.08 1.88
CA ASP A 886 -37.17 38.16 2.46
C ASP A 886 -37.08 38.43 3.96
N SER A 887 -37.78 39.44 4.46
CA SER A 887 -37.65 39.91 5.86
C SER A 887 -38.96 40.09 6.59
N ASP A 888 -40.02 39.40 6.16
CA ASP A 888 -41.36 39.51 6.75
C ASP A 888 -41.31 39.50 8.29
N PRO A 889 -42.00 40.46 8.95
CA PRO A 889 -42.96 41.44 8.39
C PRO A 889 -42.33 42.74 7.83
N LEU A 890 -41.00 42.87 7.79
CA LEU A 890 -40.33 44.10 7.30
C LEU A 890 -40.22 44.10 5.77
N PRO A 891 -40.51 45.22 5.08
CA PRO A 891 -40.34 45.33 3.63
C PRO A 891 -38.86 45.32 3.24
N TYR A 892 -38.55 44.82 2.04
CA TYR A 892 -37.19 44.85 1.50
C TYR A 892 -36.77 46.27 1.10
N LEU A 893 -35.89 46.85 1.92
CA LEU A 893 -35.18 48.10 1.63
C LEU A 893 -33.69 47.79 1.42
N PRO A 894 -33.11 48.06 0.22
CA PRO A 894 -31.68 47.90 0.00
C PRO A 894 -30.86 48.61 1.09
N LEU A 895 -29.77 47.99 1.53
CA LEU A 895 -28.89 48.42 2.64
C LEU A 895 -29.48 48.34 4.07
N PHE A 896 -30.80 48.47 4.25
CA PHE A 896 -31.44 48.49 5.57
C PHE A 896 -32.13 47.18 5.96
N ASN A 897 -32.22 46.23 5.04
CA ASN A 897 -32.77 44.92 5.31
C ASN A 897 -31.92 44.14 6.35
N PRO A 898 -32.54 43.34 7.25
CA PRO A 898 -31.83 42.59 8.29
C PRO A 898 -30.68 41.73 7.78
N LEU A 899 -30.81 41.12 6.60
CA LEU A 899 -29.76 40.30 6.00
C LEU A 899 -28.53 41.15 5.67
N GLU A 900 -28.73 42.27 4.96
CA GLU A 900 -27.69 43.22 4.55
C GLU A 900 -26.97 43.79 5.77
N LEU A 901 -27.72 44.19 6.81
CA LEU A 901 -27.15 44.66 8.07
C LEU A 901 -26.31 43.56 8.74
N GLY A 902 -26.80 42.32 8.79
CA GLY A 902 -26.04 41.19 9.31
C GLY A 902 -24.77 40.88 8.53
N LEU A 903 -24.84 40.93 7.19
CA LEU A 903 -23.68 40.76 6.30
C LEU A 903 -22.66 41.88 6.48
N LEU A 904 -23.09 43.13 6.64
CA LEU A 904 -22.21 44.27 6.91
C LEU A 904 -21.55 44.18 8.30
N LEU A 905 -22.30 43.80 9.33
CA LEU A 905 -21.76 43.57 10.68
C LEU A 905 -20.75 42.42 10.69
N CYS A 906 -21.04 41.32 10.01
CA CYS A 906 -20.14 40.19 9.81
C CYS A 906 -18.85 40.64 9.10
N LEU A 907 -18.97 41.35 7.98
CA LEU A 907 -17.83 41.85 7.21
C LEU A 907 -16.98 42.84 8.03
N GLY A 908 -17.62 43.72 8.80
CA GLY A 908 -16.93 44.60 9.74
C GLY A 908 -16.16 43.83 10.81
N ALA A 909 -16.76 42.76 11.36
CA ALA A 909 -16.14 41.95 12.42
C ALA A 909 -14.89 41.26 11.88
N LEU A 910 -15.02 40.69 10.68
CA LEU A 910 -13.92 40.08 9.94
C LEU A 910 -12.81 41.10 9.66
N PHE A 911 -13.15 42.31 9.22
CA PHE A 911 -12.17 43.35 8.92
C PHE A 911 -11.41 43.81 10.18
N VAL A 912 -12.13 44.15 11.26
CA VAL A 912 -11.52 44.63 12.51
C VAL A 912 -10.69 43.52 13.16
N TRP A 913 -11.22 42.30 13.20
CA TRP A 913 -10.50 41.14 13.70
C TRP A 913 -9.25 40.86 12.87
N ALA A 914 -9.36 40.73 11.54
CA ALA A 914 -8.24 40.40 10.66
C ALA A 914 -7.13 41.46 10.73
N ARG A 915 -7.48 42.74 10.78
CA ARG A 915 -6.52 43.84 10.94
C ARG A 915 -5.71 43.73 12.24
N ASN A 916 -6.35 43.34 13.34
CA ASN A 916 -5.74 43.31 14.67
C ASN A 916 -5.07 41.97 15.00
N ALA A 917 -5.58 40.87 14.44
CA ALA A 917 -5.19 39.50 14.74
C ALA A 917 -4.11 38.96 13.80
N LEU A 918 -4.22 39.19 12.48
CA LEU A 918 -3.27 38.64 11.50
C LEU A 918 -1.81 39.07 11.72
N PRO A 919 -1.50 40.32 12.13
CA PRO A 919 -0.13 40.68 12.47
C PRO A 919 0.46 39.89 13.64
N ARG A 920 -0.39 39.41 14.56
CA ARG A 920 0.05 38.62 15.73
C ARG A 920 0.46 37.19 15.36
N PHE A 921 0.16 36.73 14.14
CA PHE A 921 0.68 35.48 13.58
C PHE A 921 2.09 35.63 12.98
N GLY A 922 2.77 36.77 13.19
CA GLY A 922 4.11 37.04 12.66
C GLY A 922 4.12 37.57 11.22
N LEU A 923 2.95 37.89 10.67
CA LEU A 923 2.82 38.48 9.35
C LEU A 923 3.07 40.00 9.44
N ALA A 924 3.96 40.53 8.60
CA ALA A 924 4.25 41.95 8.59
C ALA A 924 2.98 42.78 8.27
N PRO A 925 2.60 43.78 9.08
CA PRO A 925 1.40 44.60 8.86
C PRO A 925 1.31 45.19 7.45
N VAL A 926 2.47 45.55 6.88
CA VAL A 926 2.62 46.10 5.52
C VAL A 926 2.12 45.14 4.44
N ARG A 927 2.22 43.82 4.66
CA ARG A 927 1.75 42.79 3.71
C ARG A 927 0.32 42.34 3.98
N VAL A 928 -0.09 42.32 5.25
CA VAL A 928 -1.41 41.84 5.69
C VAL A 928 -2.51 42.81 5.31
N LEU A 929 -2.31 44.10 5.58
CA LEU A 929 -3.37 45.10 5.46
C LEU A 929 -3.92 45.21 4.02
N PRO A 930 -3.09 45.20 2.95
CA PRO A 930 -3.60 45.19 1.58
C PRO A 930 -4.45 43.95 1.26
N VAL A 931 -4.07 42.77 1.75
CA VAL A 931 -4.82 41.52 1.53
C VAL A 931 -6.18 41.58 2.24
N VAL A 932 -6.20 42.01 3.51
CA VAL A 932 -7.46 42.19 4.26
C VAL A 932 -8.38 43.20 3.58
N GLN A 933 -7.82 44.31 3.08
CA GLN A 933 -8.56 45.31 2.32
C GLN A 933 -9.09 44.75 1.00
N ALA A 934 -8.30 43.94 0.28
CA ALA A 934 -8.72 43.31 -0.97
C ALA A 934 -9.86 42.30 -0.74
N VAL A 935 -9.76 41.44 0.28
CA VAL A 935 -10.81 40.48 0.63
C VAL A 935 -12.09 41.20 1.06
N ALA A 936 -11.98 42.19 1.95
CA ALA A 936 -13.14 42.97 2.38
C ALA A 936 -13.77 43.75 1.22
N GLY A 937 -12.95 44.33 0.34
CA GLY A 937 -13.41 45.04 -0.86
C GLY A 937 -14.11 44.13 -1.86
N LEU A 938 -13.58 42.92 -2.10
CA LEU A 938 -14.21 41.92 -2.97
C LEU A 938 -15.54 41.42 -2.40
N SER A 939 -15.59 41.14 -1.09
CA SER A 939 -16.82 40.76 -0.39
C SER A 939 -17.87 41.87 -0.43
N LEU A 940 -17.47 43.14 -0.26
CA LEU A 940 -18.36 44.28 -0.39
C LEU A 940 -18.87 44.44 -1.83
N PHE A 941 -18.00 44.28 -2.84
CA PHE A 941 -18.39 44.29 -4.25
C PHE A 941 -19.42 43.19 -4.58
N ALA A 942 -19.23 41.98 -4.05
CA ALA A 942 -20.17 40.88 -4.21
C ALA A 942 -21.50 41.14 -3.49
N LEU A 943 -21.47 41.73 -2.29
CA LEU A 943 -22.69 42.16 -1.58
C LEU A 943 -23.48 43.14 -2.43
N LEU A 944 -22.83 44.19 -2.94
CA LEU A 944 -23.49 45.19 -3.79
C LEU A 944 -24.03 44.59 -5.10
N THR A 945 -23.29 43.66 -5.70
CA THR A 945 -23.71 42.94 -6.92
C THR A 945 -24.99 42.13 -6.68
N VAL A 946 -25.05 41.34 -5.60
CA VAL A 946 -26.25 40.55 -5.29
C VAL A 946 -27.37 41.43 -4.75
N MET A 947 -27.07 42.54 -4.09
CA MET A 947 -28.07 43.53 -3.69
C MET A 947 -28.80 44.13 -4.89
N VAL A 948 -28.13 44.34 -6.05
CA VAL A 948 -28.81 44.71 -7.30
C VAL A 948 -29.78 43.62 -7.74
N MET A 949 -29.37 42.35 -7.68
CA MET A 949 -30.24 41.21 -8.02
C MET A 949 -31.46 41.13 -7.09
N ARG A 950 -31.27 41.29 -5.77
CA ARG A 950 -32.37 41.32 -4.79
C ARG A 950 -33.30 42.50 -5.00
N THR A 951 -32.74 43.67 -5.35
CA THR A 951 -33.56 44.84 -5.68
C THR A 951 -34.41 44.59 -6.92
N ALA A 952 -33.85 44.00 -7.97
CA ALA A 952 -34.61 43.60 -9.16
C ALA A 952 -35.65 42.50 -8.86
N HIS A 953 -35.39 41.62 -7.89
CA HIS A 953 -36.36 40.62 -7.44
C HIS A 953 -37.55 41.25 -6.71
N HIS A 954 -37.28 42.05 -5.67
CA HIS A 954 -38.31 42.65 -4.82
C HIS A 954 -39.07 43.80 -5.50
N TRP A 955 -38.39 44.64 -6.29
CA TRP A 955 -38.98 45.84 -6.90
C TRP A 955 -39.28 45.65 -8.40
N GLY A 956 -38.53 44.79 -9.09
CA GLY A 956 -38.66 44.55 -10.53
C GLY A 956 -39.42 43.26 -10.90
N GLY A 957 -39.86 42.48 -9.92
CA GLY A 957 -40.65 41.25 -10.13
C GLY A 957 -39.90 40.10 -10.79
N VAL A 958 -38.56 40.15 -10.88
CA VAL A 958 -37.75 39.07 -11.46
C VAL A 958 -37.72 37.89 -10.49
N LEU A 959 -37.99 36.67 -10.92
CA LEU A 959 -37.95 35.49 -10.03
C LEU A 959 -36.55 35.28 -9.44
N TRP A 960 -36.46 34.93 -8.14
CA TRP A 960 -35.20 34.58 -7.47
C TRP A 960 -34.71 33.18 -7.87
N GLN A 961 -34.36 33.03 -9.14
CA GLN A 961 -33.79 31.83 -9.74
C GLN A 961 -32.61 32.24 -10.60
N SER A 962 -31.50 31.48 -10.56
CA SER A 962 -30.26 31.84 -11.25
C SER A 962 -30.47 32.11 -12.74
N ALA A 963 -31.19 31.23 -13.44
CA ALA A 963 -31.52 31.42 -14.86
C ALA A 963 -32.30 32.71 -15.11
N ALA A 964 -33.39 32.95 -14.37
CA ALA A 964 -34.21 34.15 -14.52
C ALA A 964 -33.44 35.45 -14.21
N LEU A 965 -32.55 35.43 -13.21
CA LEU A 965 -31.71 36.58 -12.86
C LEU A 965 -30.65 36.86 -13.94
N PHE A 966 -30.01 35.83 -14.50
CA PHE A 966 -28.98 36.01 -15.52
C PHE A 966 -29.56 36.33 -16.91
N ASP A 967 -30.75 35.82 -17.24
CA ASP A 967 -31.44 36.10 -18.50
C ASP A 967 -32.10 37.50 -18.52
N SER A 968 -32.40 38.06 -17.35
CA SER A 968 -33.06 39.36 -17.21
C SER A 968 -32.16 40.52 -17.63
N MET A 969 -32.59 41.24 -18.67
CA MET A 969 -31.89 42.45 -19.12
C MET A 969 -31.86 43.55 -18.04
N LEU A 970 -32.91 43.66 -17.21
CA LEU A 970 -32.96 44.61 -16.09
C LEU A 970 -31.81 44.37 -15.10
N VAL A 971 -31.54 43.10 -14.78
CA VAL A 971 -30.41 42.70 -13.91
C VAL A 971 -29.09 42.98 -14.62
N GLN A 972 -28.94 42.58 -15.89
CA GLN A 972 -27.69 42.77 -16.62
C GLN A 972 -27.31 44.23 -16.76
N ALA A 973 -28.27 45.10 -17.09
CA ALA A 973 -28.08 46.54 -17.17
C ALA A 973 -27.77 47.16 -15.79
N GLY A 974 -28.54 46.79 -14.75
CA GLY A 974 -28.30 47.24 -13.38
C GLY A 974 -26.90 46.89 -12.85
N LEU A 975 -26.43 45.67 -13.15
CA LEU A 975 -25.07 45.24 -12.82
C LEU A 975 -24.01 46.07 -13.56
N SER A 976 -24.17 46.30 -14.87
CA SER A 976 -23.23 47.09 -15.66
C SER A 976 -23.14 48.54 -15.15
N ILE A 977 -24.28 49.15 -14.76
CA ILE A 977 -24.32 50.51 -14.17
C ILE A 977 -23.61 50.52 -12.81
N VAL A 978 -24.00 49.64 -11.89
CA VAL A 978 -23.45 49.63 -10.52
C VAL A 978 -21.96 49.28 -10.53
N TRP A 979 -21.51 48.33 -11.35
CA TRP A 979 -20.09 48.02 -11.49
C TRP A 979 -19.27 49.19 -12.04
N THR A 980 -19.83 49.94 -12.98
CA THR A 980 -19.15 51.12 -13.53
C THR A 980 -19.11 52.28 -12.52
N LEU A 981 -20.16 52.47 -11.72
CA LEU A 981 -20.16 53.43 -10.60
C LEU A 981 -19.13 53.05 -9.52
N ILE A 982 -19.01 51.77 -9.17
CA ILE A 982 -17.99 51.27 -8.24
C ILE A 982 -16.59 51.51 -8.83
N ALA A 983 -16.37 51.18 -10.10
CA ALA A 983 -15.10 51.41 -10.78
C ALA A 983 -14.71 52.90 -10.79
N LEU A 984 -15.67 53.78 -11.09
CA LEU A 984 -15.49 55.22 -11.06
C LEU A 984 -15.11 55.71 -9.64
N ALA A 985 -15.82 55.25 -8.61
CA ALA A 985 -15.52 55.61 -7.23
C ALA A 985 -14.11 55.15 -6.82
N LEU A 986 -13.69 53.94 -7.21
CA LEU A 986 -12.35 53.40 -6.95
C LEU A 986 -11.26 54.18 -7.68
N MET A 987 -11.49 54.56 -8.95
CA MET A 987 -10.53 55.35 -9.73
C MET A 987 -10.42 56.78 -9.22
N LEU A 988 -11.55 57.43 -8.92
CA LEU A 988 -11.57 58.77 -8.37
C LEU A 988 -10.92 58.80 -6.98
N PHE A 989 -11.26 57.87 -6.09
CA PHE A 989 -10.65 57.79 -4.77
C PHE A 989 -9.16 57.40 -4.84
N GLY A 990 -8.79 56.51 -5.76
CA GLY A 990 -7.40 56.13 -6.03
C GLY A 990 -6.56 57.32 -6.52
N HIS A 991 -7.13 58.18 -7.36
CA HIS A 991 -6.51 59.43 -7.81
C HIS A 991 -6.41 60.44 -6.66
N LEU A 992 -7.52 60.73 -5.97
CA LEU A 992 -7.57 61.69 -4.86
C LEU A 992 -6.67 61.32 -3.67
N ARG A 993 -6.46 60.02 -3.42
CA ARG A 993 -5.59 59.52 -2.34
C ARG A 993 -4.20 59.11 -2.82
N ILE A 994 -3.87 59.30 -4.10
CA ILE A 994 -2.59 58.93 -4.72
C ILE A 994 -2.26 57.43 -4.46
N ARG A 995 -3.29 56.58 -4.51
CA ARG A 995 -3.18 55.12 -4.37
C ARG A 995 -3.36 54.46 -5.72
N ARG A 996 -2.24 54.32 -6.44
CA ARG A 996 -2.17 53.69 -7.76
C ARG A 996 -2.83 52.30 -7.80
N GLU A 997 -2.70 51.52 -6.72
CA GLU A 997 -3.32 50.19 -6.61
C GLU A 997 -4.85 50.25 -6.69
N LEU A 998 -5.50 51.16 -5.97
CA LEU A 998 -6.96 51.31 -5.99
C LEU A 998 -7.45 51.81 -7.36
N TRP A 999 -6.68 52.71 -7.98
CA TRP A 999 -6.97 53.18 -9.33
C TRP A 999 -6.90 52.04 -10.35
N LEU A 1000 -5.86 51.20 -10.28
CA LEU A 1000 -5.69 50.05 -11.17
C LEU A 1000 -6.80 49.00 -10.99
N VAL A 1001 -7.28 48.77 -9.77
CA VAL A 1001 -8.42 47.88 -9.51
C VAL A 1001 -9.69 48.43 -10.17
N GLY A 1002 -9.95 49.73 -10.07
CA GLY A 1002 -11.07 50.37 -10.76
C GLY A 1002 -10.96 50.27 -12.29
N ALA A 1003 -9.77 50.51 -12.85
CA ALA A 1003 -9.52 50.35 -14.28
C ALA A 1003 -9.70 48.88 -14.76
N ALA A 1004 -9.28 47.90 -13.96
CA ALA A 1004 -9.48 46.49 -14.25
C ALA A 1004 -10.97 46.08 -14.20
N LEU A 1005 -11.73 46.61 -13.23
CA LEU A 1005 -13.17 46.40 -13.16
C LEU A 1005 -13.88 46.98 -14.39
N ILE A 1006 -13.45 48.14 -14.85
CA ILE A 1006 -13.91 48.73 -16.11
C ILE A 1006 -13.62 47.80 -17.31
N ALA A 1007 -12.41 47.24 -17.42
CA ALA A 1007 -12.05 46.32 -18.49
C ALA A 1007 -12.89 45.02 -18.43
N LEU A 1008 -13.25 44.58 -17.22
CA LEU A 1008 -14.17 43.45 -17.03
C LEU A 1008 -15.59 43.78 -17.50
N VAL A 1009 -16.12 44.97 -17.18
CA VAL A 1009 -17.42 45.43 -17.68
C VAL A 1009 -17.40 45.41 -19.21
N VAL A 1010 -16.39 46.01 -19.83
CA VAL A 1010 -16.14 45.98 -21.29
C VAL A 1010 -16.19 44.57 -21.88
N ALA A 1011 -15.46 43.63 -21.27
CA ALA A 1011 -15.44 42.25 -21.72
C ALA A 1011 -16.80 41.56 -21.53
N LYS A 1012 -17.51 41.84 -20.42
CA LYS A 1012 -18.85 41.32 -20.15
C LYS A 1012 -19.83 41.73 -21.25
N LEU A 1013 -19.82 43.00 -21.67
CA LEU A 1013 -20.63 43.45 -22.80
C LEU A 1013 -20.32 42.58 -24.03
N PHE A 1014 -19.01 42.39 -24.30
CA PHE A 1014 -18.53 41.64 -25.47
C PHE A 1014 -18.95 40.18 -25.55
N PHE A 1015 -18.97 39.46 -24.43
CA PHE A 1015 -19.20 38.01 -24.43
C PHE A 1015 -20.60 37.62 -23.99
N VAL A 1016 -21.17 38.31 -22.99
CA VAL A 1016 -22.44 37.91 -22.37
C VAL A 1016 -23.62 38.53 -23.11
N GLU A 1017 -23.53 39.82 -23.44
CA GLU A 1017 -24.62 40.50 -24.13
C GLU A 1017 -24.66 40.15 -25.62
N LEU A 1018 -23.57 39.57 -26.15
CA LEU A 1018 -23.42 39.14 -27.54
C LEU A 1018 -24.03 37.75 -27.84
N GLY A 1019 -24.34 36.96 -26.81
CA GLY A 1019 -25.02 35.66 -26.93
C GLY A 1019 -26.54 35.73 -26.80
N ASN A 1020 -27.10 36.82 -26.24
CA ASN A 1020 -28.52 36.91 -25.89
C ASN A 1020 -29.36 37.54 -27.02
N ARG A 1021 -30.48 36.95 -27.44
CA ARG A 1021 -31.15 37.23 -28.74
C ARG A 1021 -31.67 38.67 -28.98
N GLY A 1022 -31.55 39.58 -28.01
CA GLY A 1022 -31.85 41.00 -28.17
C GLY A 1022 -30.76 41.74 -28.96
N GLY A 1023 -30.99 42.02 -30.23
CA GLY A 1023 -30.04 42.76 -31.08
C GLY A 1023 -29.90 44.24 -30.69
N LEU A 1024 -30.96 44.87 -30.20
CA LEU A 1024 -31.04 46.33 -30.01
C LEU A 1024 -30.53 46.78 -28.64
N GLU A 1025 -30.92 46.08 -27.57
CA GLU A 1025 -30.46 46.34 -26.19
C GLU A 1025 -28.95 46.16 -26.03
N ARG A 1026 -28.39 45.18 -26.76
CA ARG A 1026 -26.96 44.93 -26.91
C ARG A 1026 -26.23 46.16 -27.48
N ILE A 1027 -26.73 46.70 -28.58
CA ILE A 1027 -26.14 47.89 -29.23
C ILE A 1027 -26.13 49.08 -28.26
N VAL A 1028 -27.21 49.29 -27.49
CA VAL A 1028 -27.31 50.39 -26.49
C VAL A 1028 -26.31 50.22 -25.34
N SER A 1029 -26.12 49.00 -24.85
CA SER A 1029 -25.18 48.70 -23.76
C SER A 1029 -23.71 48.88 -24.18
N PHE A 1030 -23.34 48.43 -25.39
CA PHE A 1030 -22.01 48.67 -25.98
C PHE A 1030 -21.70 50.15 -26.18
N ILE A 1031 -22.69 50.94 -26.59
CA ILE A 1031 -22.54 52.39 -26.77
C ILE A 1031 -22.47 53.11 -25.41
N GLY A 1032 -23.36 52.78 -24.46
CA GLY A 1032 -23.44 53.44 -23.15
C GLY A 1032 -22.17 53.27 -22.30
N VAL A 1033 -21.64 52.05 -22.22
CA VAL A 1033 -20.36 51.82 -21.54
C VAL A 1033 -19.18 52.37 -22.33
N GLY A 1034 -19.22 52.31 -23.66
CA GLY A 1034 -18.21 52.94 -24.54
C GLY A 1034 -18.05 54.44 -24.28
N VAL A 1035 -19.15 55.16 -24.04
CA VAL A 1035 -19.14 56.58 -23.68
C VAL A 1035 -18.60 56.83 -22.26
N LEU A 1036 -19.02 56.02 -21.27
CA LEU A 1036 -18.55 56.19 -19.88
C LEU A 1036 -17.03 55.99 -19.74
N LEU A 1037 -16.46 55.09 -20.55
CA LEU A 1037 -15.01 54.83 -20.64
C LEU A 1037 -14.21 56.02 -21.16
N LEU A 1038 -14.75 56.75 -22.14
CA LEU A 1038 -14.12 57.95 -22.68
C LEU A 1038 -14.06 59.05 -21.62
N VAL A 1039 -15.10 59.19 -20.81
CA VAL A 1039 -15.16 60.17 -19.70
C VAL A 1039 -14.11 59.82 -18.62
N VAL A 1040 -14.00 58.55 -18.24
CA VAL A 1040 -13.02 58.11 -17.22
C VAL A 1040 -11.57 58.31 -17.70
N GLY A 1041 -11.28 58.01 -18.97
CA GLY A 1041 -9.96 58.22 -19.56
C GLY A 1041 -9.47 59.66 -19.53
N TYR A 1042 -10.40 60.63 -19.43
CA TYR A 1042 -10.10 62.06 -19.35
C TYR A 1042 -9.93 62.56 -17.90
N PHE A 1043 -10.81 62.18 -16.97
CA PHE A 1043 -10.89 62.81 -15.63
C PHE A 1043 -10.07 62.13 -14.51
N ALA A 1044 -9.63 60.89 -14.69
CA ALA A 1044 -8.90 60.17 -13.65
C ALA A 1044 -7.62 59.53 -14.23
N PRO A 1045 -6.54 60.29 -14.47
CA PRO A 1045 -5.28 59.73 -14.97
C PRO A 1045 -4.55 58.88 -13.91
N LEU A 1046 -3.68 57.97 -14.36
CA LEU A 1046 -2.92 57.05 -13.51
C LEU A 1046 -1.93 57.82 -12.60
N PRO A 1047 -1.96 57.61 -11.26
CA PRO A 1047 -0.99 58.26 -10.36
C PRO A 1047 0.48 57.81 -10.59
N PRO A 1048 1.48 58.71 -10.52
CA PRO A 1048 2.90 58.42 -10.77
C PRO A 1048 3.54 57.48 -9.72
N ARG A 1049 4.65 56.80 -10.06
CA ARG A 1049 5.30 55.78 -9.19
C ARG A 1049 6.18 56.46 -8.12
N LYS A 1050 6.17 55.97 -6.88
CA LYS A 1050 6.96 56.54 -5.75
C LYS A 1050 8.47 56.70 -6.03
N ALA A 1051 9.07 55.84 -6.86
CA ALA A 1051 10.48 55.89 -7.25
C ALA A 1051 10.80 57.05 -8.21
N GLU A 1052 9.84 57.50 -9.03
CA GLU A 1052 10.02 58.65 -9.92
C GLU A 1052 10.03 59.97 -9.14
N LYS A 1053 9.56 59.97 -7.88
CA LYS A 1053 9.57 61.17 -7.04
C LYS A 1053 10.92 61.47 -6.39
N SER A 1054 11.78 60.46 -6.16
CA SER A 1054 13.16 60.75 -5.71
C SER A 1054 14.02 61.17 -6.89
N ALA A 1055 13.85 60.55 -8.06
CA ALA A 1055 14.56 60.96 -9.28
C ALA A 1055 14.15 62.38 -9.74
N ALA A 1056 12.87 62.73 -9.69
CA ALA A 1056 12.42 64.08 -10.03
C ALA A 1056 12.77 65.14 -8.97
N ALA A 1057 12.97 64.74 -7.70
CA ALA A 1057 13.45 65.63 -6.65
C ALA A 1057 14.97 65.85 -6.76
N ASP A 1058 15.75 64.80 -7.07
CA ASP A 1058 17.20 64.88 -7.32
C ASP A 1058 17.51 65.67 -8.60
N GLU A 1059 16.68 65.59 -9.64
CA GLU A 1059 16.80 66.44 -10.85
C GLU A 1059 16.44 67.91 -10.60
N GLN A 1060 15.58 68.21 -9.62
CA GLN A 1060 15.26 69.59 -9.24
C GLN A 1060 16.29 70.19 -8.26
N GLU A 1061 16.94 69.37 -7.45
CA GLU A 1061 17.99 69.82 -6.50
C GLU A 1061 19.37 69.91 -7.17
N SER A 1062 19.59 69.24 -8.30
CA SER A 1062 20.80 69.41 -9.15
C SER A 1062 20.70 70.57 -10.16
N ALA A 1063 19.54 71.23 -10.24
CA ALA A 1063 19.28 72.37 -11.13
C ALA A 1063 19.23 73.73 -10.39
N VAL A 1064 19.63 73.77 -9.11
CA VAL A 1064 19.85 74.98 -8.29
C VAL A 1064 21.30 74.96 -7.82
#